data_AF-Q9HLF9-F1
#
_entry.id   AF-Q9HLF9-F1
#
_cell.length_a   1.000
_cell.length_b   1.000
_cell.length_c   1.000
_cell.angle_alpha   90.00
_cell.angle_beta   90.00
_cell.angle_gamma   90.00
#
_symmetry.space_group_name_H-M   'P 1'
#
loop_
_entity.id
_entity.type
_entity.pdbx_description
1 polymer ?
#
loop_
_entity_poly.entity_id
_entity_poly.type
_entity_poly.pdbx_seq_one_letter_code
_entity_poly.pdbx_strand_id
1 'polypeptide(L)'
;MVRSKNQGVEMKSNYNFRKERIRFTISNLKKDWKIFYSSAYGKVGFILVMIFVIISLISPLIIIHNNPNNYIVPQEDFYTAGLEKSLNIGASNFYGPFSSTSNPDGSYLLYFNNKTNIVSIGENGAIYHLLNSTGLMPLKVYSIGNYNEYLISGTLQLNTYLIDSNETTVFIGKVVWPSGTPGSGNPSVSWSDINASNVIDFISSAYSYSTYQSGIPEFNDETYRPAYLIIENGSTTSGFYLTSYYLSSMKQVFSIKLPHSVGPDSLHFYGSLFDTADIPNQLILVNYSNNLLAYSMTGKLKWDLSLPANITQIYIPFAYQSISKPYNMIFSVSGNDVFGIYPENGSYGTIYTGKDSVLAIASTQGESGFPSAFIVLTKGLFTVLSAPDKISESVSIPASLNRISSDQLDFLVYDDSGYMIMAEYLTSSEPFAWFTNLNTHISKPQFFVNPESARESIAMLVGNKLNIYSVNGKDLNPLPPTLNVPAGGPLLLGTTDHGKDVWSLFIGSFPTDLYIGVVVGIGILLISMVIGMLIGYFTGIVSSLVETFSLAVYLIPGLPLLIVVASIVGPSLIGLIAVLTFLSWPFPTFTLIGIIRSLKSRAFVEAAKISGASTMYILRKHMLPNITPILVYLTAINIGGAVAAVSTLQILGVAPLNVPTWGGMLSGFYSDYFDLIIAPWWFIPPIVALTLFIFAFIFVSRGLDEVVNPRLSQRR
;
A
#
# COMPACT_ATOMS: atom_id res chain seq x y z
N MET A 1 -16.63 16.66 -86.66
CA MET A 1 -18.00 16.47 -86.12
C MET A 1 -18.32 15.02 -85.70
N VAL A 2 -17.94 13.97 -86.45
CA VAL A 2 -18.24 12.57 -86.09
C VAL A 2 -17.52 12.11 -84.80
N ARG A 3 -16.29 12.60 -84.55
CA ARG A 3 -15.48 12.24 -83.37
C ARG A 3 -16.03 12.78 -82.04
N SER A 4 -16.67 13.95 -82.02
CA SER A 4 -17.28 14.51 -80.78
C SER A 4 -18.65 13.91 -80.47
N LYS A 5 -19.40 13.48 -81.50
CA LYS A 5 -20.68 12.77 -81.32
C LYS A 5 -20.47 11.38 -80.69
N ASN A 6 -19.43 10.65 -81.09
CA ASN A 6 -19.08 9.35 -80.50
C ASN A 6 -18.58 9.48 -79.05
N GLN A 7 -17.81 10.52 -78.71
CA GLN A 7 -17.38 10.78 -77.34
C GLN A 7 -18.55 11.08 -76.38
N GLY A 8 -19.58 11.80 -76.84
CA GLY A 8 -20.78 12.05 -76.04
C GLY A 8 -21.64 10.80 -75.78
N VAL A 9 -21.66 9.86 -76.73
CA VAL A 9 -22.35 8.57 -76.61
C VAL A 9 -21.58 7.61 -75.71
N GLU A 10 -20.25 7.53 -75.82
CA GLU A 10 -19.39 6.76 -74.92
C GLU A 10 -19.43 7.29 -73.48
N MET A 11 -19.44 8.61 -73.26
CA MET A 11 -19.56 9.18 -71.92
C MET A 11 -20.92 8.88 -71.27
N LYS A 12 -22.02 8.97 -72.02
CA LYS A 12 -23.36 8.58 -71.53
C LYS A 12 -23.46 7.08 -71.25
N SER A 13 -22.87 6.24 -72.09
CA SER A 13 -22.78 4.79 -71.89
C SER A 13 -21.98 4.44 -70.63
N ASN A 14 -20.78 5.00 -70.45
CA ASN A 14 -19.95 4.80 -69.26
C ASN A 14 -20.61 5.30 -67.97
N TYR A 15 -21.34 6.42 -68.03
CA TYR A 15 -22.11 6.93 -66.90
C TYR A 15 -23.24 5.96 -66.51
N ASN A 16 -24.01 5.48 -67.49
CA ASN A 16 -25.10 4.52 -67.26
C ASN A 16 -24.58 3.18 -66.72
N PHE A 17 -23.46 2.66 -67.25
CA PHE A 17 -22.80 1.46 -66.72
C PHE A 17 -22.30 1.64 -65.27
N ARG A 18 -21.72 2.80 -64.93
CA ARG A 18 -21.33 3.11 -63.55
C ARG A 18 -22.55 3.18 -62.63
N LYS A 19 -23.64 3.79 -63.08
CA LYS A 19 -24.90 3.93 -62.33
C LYS A 19 -25.56 2.57 -62.07
N GLU A 20 -25.63 1.70 -63.08
CA GLU A 20 -26.16 0.33 -62.93
C GLU A 20 -25.28 -0.53 -62.02
N ARG A 21 -23.96 -0.40 -62.11
CA ARG A 21 -23.03 -1.13 -61.22
C ARG A 21 -23.17 -0.67 -59.77
N ILE A 22 -23.30 0.63 -59.52
CA ILE A 22 -23.56 1.17 -58.17
C ILE A 22 -24.90 0.64 -57.64
N ARG A 23 -25.95 0.65 -58.47
CA ARG A 23 -27.25 0.07 -58.10
C ARG A 23 -27.14 -1.42 -57.76
N PHE A 24 -26.43 -2.20 -58.55
CA PHE A 24 -26.21 -3.62 -58.30
C PHE A 24 -25.44 -3.86 -57.00
N THR A 25 -24.39 -3.08 -56.73
CA THR A 25 -23.60 -3.17 -55.50
C THR A 25 -24.45 -2.81 -54.27
N ILE A 26 -25.23 -1.73 -54.36
CA ILE A 26 -26.18 -1.32 -53.30
C ILE A 26 -27.26 -2.39 -53.11
N SER A 27 -27.74 -3.01 -54.18
CA SER A 27 -28.72 -4.09 -54.12
C SER A 27 -28.16 -5.31 -53.38
N ASN A 28 -26.92 -5.71 -53.67
CA ASN A 28 -26.25 -6.80 -52.96
C ASN A 28 -26.02 -6.45 -51.48
N LEU A 29 -25.54 -5.25 -51.18
CA LEU A 29 -25.40 -4.78 -49.80
C LEU A 29 -26.73 -4.78 -49.04
N LYS A 30 -27.84 -4.37 -49.68
CA LYS A 30 -29.17 -4.45 -49.07
C LYS A 30 -29.60 -5.89 -48.80
N LYS A 31 -29.27 -6.82 -49.70
CA LYS A 31 -29.54 -8.25 -49.52
C LYS A 31 -28.72 -8.82 -48.37
N ASP A 32 -27.42 -8.55 -48.36
CA ASP A 32 -26.47 -8.99 -47.33
C ASP A 32 -26.88 -8.43 -45.96
N TRP A 33 -27.23 -7.14 -45.91
CA TRP A 33 -27.77 -6.49 -44.73
C TRP A 33 -29.08 -7.13 -44.25
N LYS A 34 -29.98 -7.49 -45.17
CA LYS A 34 -31.23 -8.17 -44.83
C LYS A 34 -30.96 -9.56 -44.24
N ILE A 35 -29.98 -10.29 -44.76
CA ILE A 35 -29.57 -11.60 -44.22
C ILE A 35 -28.97 -11.42 -42.82
N PHE A 36 -27.99 -10.53 -42.69
CA PHE A 36 -27.35 -10.19 -41.42
C PHE A 36 -28.36 -9.77 -40.35
N TYR A 37 -29.23 -8.80 -40.68
CA TYR A 37 -30.26 -8.31 -39.79
C TYR A 37 -31.42 -9.29 -39.63
N SER A 38 -31.52 -10.37 -40.40
CA SER A 38 -32.49 -11.44 -40.11
C SER A 38 -31.95 -12.47 -39.12
N SER A 39 -30.62 -12.62 -39.04
CA SER A 39 -29.96 -13.47 -38.04
C SER A 39 -30.21 -12.95 -36.63
N ALA A 40 -30.58 -13.85 -35.71
CA ALA A 40 -30.71 -13.52 -34.30
C ALA A 40 -29.41 -12.95 -33.72
N TYR A 41 -28.26 -13.55 -34.08
CA TYR A 41 -26.94 -13.08 -33.65
C TYR A 41 -26.59 -11.73 -34.28
N GLY A 42 -26.85 -11.55 -35.58
CA GLY A 42 -26.56 -10.29 -36.27
C GLY A 42 -27.33 -9.10 -35.67
N LYS A 43 -28.63 -9.26 -35.39
CA LYS A 43 -29.44 -8.22 -34.71
C LYS A 43 -28.88 -7.86 -33.34
N VAL A 44 -28.67 -8.86 -32.48
CA VAL A 44 -28.23 -8.63 -31.09
C VAL A 44 -26.84 -8.02 -31.06
N GLY A 45 -25.90 -8.54 -31.85
CA GLY A 45 -24.55 -8.00 -31.95
C GLY A 45 -24.56 -6.55 -32.43
N PHE A 46 -25.35 -6.22 -33.45
CA PHE A 46 -25.46 -4.85 -33.96
C PHE A 46 -26.01 -3.88 -32.91
N ILE A 47 -27.06 -4.28 -32.17
CA ILE A 47 -27.62 -3.46 -31.09
C ILE A 47 -26.58 -3.20 -30.01
N LEU A 48 -25.85 -4.24 -29.56
CA LEU A 48 -24.80 -4.09 -28.55
C LEU A 48 -23.68 -3.14 -29.02
N VAL A 49 -23.18 -3.31 -30.25
CA VAL A 49 -22.16 -2.41 -30.80
C VAL A 49 -22.67 -0.96 -30.85
N MET A 50 -23.93 -0.74 -31.26
CA MET A 50 -24.52 0.60 -31.27
C MET A 50 -24.62 1.20 -29.87
N ILE A 51 -24.95 0.40 -28.84
CA ILE A 51 -24.94 0.85 -27.45
C ILE A 51 -23.53 1.32 -27.04
N PHE A 52 -22.49 0.55 -27.32
CA PHE A 52 -21.10 0.93 -27.02
C PHE A 52 -20.69 2.21 -27.76
N VAL A 53 -21.06 2.36 -29.03
CA VAL A 53 -20.78 3.58 -29.82
C VAL A 53 -21.51 4.79 -29.23
N ILE A 54 -22.79 4.65 -28.87
CA ILE A 54 -23.58 5.74 -28.28
C ILE A 54 -22.99 6.15 -26.93
N ILE A 55 -22.68 5.20 -26.05
CA ILE A 55 -22.05 5.50 -24.76
C ILE A 55 -20.67 6.15 -24.98
N SER A 56 -19.87 5.67 -25.93
CA SER A 56 -18.57 6.27 -26.26
C SER A 56 -18.70 7.71 -26.74
N LEU A 57 -19.75 8.07 -27.49
CA LEU A 57 -19.98 9.43 -27.98
C LEU A 57 -20.50 10.37 -26.87
N ILE A 58 -21.32 9.84 -25.97
CA ILE A 58 -21.91 10.61 -24.85
C ILE A 58 -20.95 10.64 -23.65
N SER A 59 -19.96 9.75 -23.58
CA SER A 59 -18.98 9.63 -22.48
C SER A 59 -18.45 10.98 -21.98
N PRO A 60 -17.99 11.93 -22.84
CA PRO A 60 -17.53 13.25 -22.38
C PRO A 60 -18.58 14.10 -21.65
N LEU A 61 -19.88 13.82 -21.83
CA LEU A 61 -20.99 14.53 -21.20
C LEU A 61 -21.42 13.91 -19.86
N ILE A 62 -21.10 12.64 -19.63
CA ILE A 62 -21.52 11.87 -18.44
C ILE A 62 -20.35 11.54 -17.50
N ILE A 63 -19.12 11.78 -17.92
CA ILE A 63 -17.94 11.76 -17.04
C ILE A 63 -18.10 12.90 -16.02
N ILE A 64 -17.95 12.54 -14.75
CA ILE A 64 -18.03 13.49 -13.64
C ILE A 64 -16.68 14.23 -13.51
N HIS A 65 -15.57 13.52 -13.73
CA HIS A 65 -14.22 14.03 -13.56
C HIS A 65 -13.41 13.98 -14.87
N ASN A 66 -13.13 15.16 -15.45
CA ASN A 66 -12.53 15.33 -16.79
C ASN A 66 -11.20 14.59 -17.04
N ASN A 67 -10.47 14.21 -15.99
CA ASN A 67 -9.32 13.30 -16.09
C ASN A 67 -9.44 12.18 -15.04
N PRO A 68 -10.09 11.05 -15.38
CA PRO A 68 -10.36 9.96 -14.45
C PRO A 68 -9.10 9.33 -13.84
N ASN A 69 -7.94 9.45 -14.50
CA ASN A 69 -6.68 8.93 -13.99
C ASN A 69 -5.97 9.86 -13.02
N ASN A 70 -6.25 11.18 -13.09
CA ASN A 70 -5.61 12.20 -12.25
C ASN A 70 -6.55 12.71 -11.14
N TYR A 71 -7.85 12.48 -11.27
CA TYR A 71 -8.80 12.79 -10.21
C TYR A 71 -8.69 11.76 -9.10
N ILE A 72 -8.19 12.22 -7.97
CA ILE A 72 -8.21 11.51 -6.70
C ILE A 72 -9.18 12.28 -5.83
N VAL A 73 -10.16 11.58 -5.27
CA VAL A 73 -11.11 12.16 -4.30
C VAL A 73 -10.28 12.85 -3.20
N PRO A 74 -10.63 14.08 -2.77
CA PRO A 74 -9.92 14.73 -1.66
C PRO A 74 -9.80 13.76 -0.50
N GLN A 75 -8.59 13.58 0.02
CA GLN A 75 -8.34 12.74 1.20
C GLN A 75 -9.00 13.38 2.42
N GLU A 76 -10.31 13.23 2.54
CA GLU A 76 -10.94 13.13 3.85
C GLU A 76 -10.74 11.69 4.28
N ASP A 77 -9.74 11.51 5.15
CA ASP A 77 -9.27 10.23 5.69
C ASP A 77 -10.43 9.30 6.01
N PHE A 78 -10.58 8.16 5.37
CA PHE A 78 -11.64 7.20 5.77
C PHE A 78 -11.20 6.22 6.83
N TYR A 79 -9.89 5.98 6.95
CA TYR A 79 -9.37 5.15 8.03
C TYR A 79 -9.18 6.01 9.26
N THR A 80 -8.46 7.14 9.14
CA THR A 80 -8.35 8.13 10.20
C THR A 80 -9.66 8.83 10.49
N ALA A 81 -10.62 8.98 9.55
CA ALA A 81 -11.99 9.39 9.89
C ALA A 81 -13.01 8.27 10.04
N GLY A 82 -12.67 7.02 9.79
CA GLY A 82 -13.42 5.86 10.28
C GLY A 82 -13.15 5.71 11.77
N LEU A 83 -11.88 5.77 12.15
CA LEU A 83 -11.39 6.12 13.47
C LEU A 83 -12.00 7.46 13.91
N GLU A 84 -11.71 8.66 13.38
CA GLU A 84 -12.20 9.95 13.92
C GLU A 84 -13.74 10.07 13.98
N LYS A 85 -14.50 9.42 13.09
CA LYS A 85 -15.98 9.39 13.12
C LYS A 85 -16.53 8.33 14.07
N SER A 86 -15.91 7.16 14.20
CA SER A 86 -16.22 6.21 15.28
C SER A 86 -15.72 6.70 16.64
N LEU A 87 -14.66 7.51 16.65
CA LEU A 87 -14.04 8.18 17.77
C LEU A 87 -14.72 9.49 18.15
N ASN A 88 -15.60 10.04 17.31
CA ASN A 88 -16.26 11.32 17.53
C ASN A 88 -15.27 12.47 17.80
N ILE A 89 -14.09 12.39 17.18
CA ILE A 89 -12.94 13.30 17.30
C ILE A 89 -12.92 14.14 16.03
N GLY A 90 -13.86 15.09 15.88
CA GLY A 90 -13.96 15.85 14.64
C GLY A 90 -12.64 16.57 14.31
N ALA A 91 -12.02 16.26 13.17
CA ALA A 91 -10.93 17.00 12.48
C ALA A 91 -10.04 17.89 13.38
N SER A 92 -9.56 17.35 14.50
CA SER A 92 -8.98 18.15 15.57
C SER A 92 -7.51 17.81 15.75
N ASN A 93 -6.68 18.84 15.60
CA ASN A 93 -5.23 18.79 15.65
C ASN A 93 -4.71 17.92 16.82
N PHE A 94 -3.99 16.84 16.51
CA PHE A 94 -3.30 16.04 17.51
C PHE A 94 -2.08 16.81 18.04
N TYR A 95 -1.95 16.91 19.37
CA TYR A 95 -0.82 17.58 20.03
C TYR A 95 -0.27 16.69 21.15
N GLY A 96 0.96 16.19 21.03
CA GLY A 96 1.68 15.64 22.19
C GLY A 96 2.29 14.25 22.01
N PRO A 97 2.96 13.72 23.05
CA PRO A 97 3.68 12.45 22.98
C PRO A 97 2.76 11.25 22.76
N PHE A 98 3.14 10.39 21.82
CA PHE A 98 2.49 9.12 21.49
C PHE A 98 3.12 8.02 22.33
N SER A 99 2.31 7.26 23.05
CA SER A 99 2.74 6.03 23.71
C SER A 99 1.83 4.89 23.29
N SER A 100 2.43 3.80 22.83
CA SER A 100 1.76 2.51 22.79
C SER A 100 2.02 1.78 24.11
N THR A 101 1.08 0.96 24.54
CA THR A 101 1.35 -0.14 25.46
C THR A 101 1.27 -1.41 24.62
N SER A 102 2.24 -2.31 24.73
CA SER A 102 2.24 -3.60 24.03
C SER A 102 2.07 -4.69 25.07
N ASN A 103 0.95 -5.40 25.07
CA ASN A 103 0.74 -6.58 25.89
C ASN A 103 0.05 -7.67 25.04
N PRO A 104 0.30 -8.97 25.28
CA PRO A 104 -0.40 -10.06 24.60
C PRO A 104 -1.93 -10.05 24.78
N ASP A 105 -2.41 -9.30 25.78
CA ASP A 105 -3.82 -9.17 26.17
C ASP A 105 -4.41 -7.78 25.83
N GLY A 106 -3.67 -6.89 25.16
CA GLY A 106 -4.05 -5.48 25.09
C GLY A 106 -3.00 -4.46 24.64
N SER A 107 -2.99 -4.05 23.37
CA SER A 107 -2.32 -2.83 22.91
C SER A 107 -3.24 -1.62 22.92
N TYR A 108 -2.79 -0.51 23.53
CA TYR A 108 -3.49 0.77 23.46
C TYR A 108 -2.65 1.87 22.87
N LEU A 109 -3.28 2.70 22.03
CA LEU A 109 -2.73 3.98 21.60
C LEU A 109 -3.31 5.08 22.48
N LEU A 110 -2.43 5.76 23.23
CA LEU A 110 -2.78 6.94 24.01
C LEU A 110 -2.42 8.20 23.22
N TYR A 111 -3.37 9.12 23.09
CA TYR A 111 -3.18 10.40 22.42
C TYR A 111 -4.07 11.50 22.99
N PHE A 112 -3.76 12.73 22.57
CA PHE A 112 -4.44 13.94 23.03
C PHE A 112 -5.27 14.55 21.91
N ASN A 113 -6.46 15.03 22.26
CA ASN A 113 -7.27 15.87 21.39
C ASN A 113 -7.46 17.28 22.00
N ASN A 114 -7.23 18.32 21.18
CA ASN A 114 -7.64 19.73 21.35
C ASN A 114 -7.88 20.20 22.80
N LYS A 115 -6.79 20.20 23.57
CA LYS A 115 -6.58 20.99 24.80
C LYS A 115 -7.17 20.51 26.13
N THR A 116 -7.92 19.40 26.23
CA THR A 116 -8.39 18.93 27.56
C THR A 116 -8.50 17.43 27.76
N ASN A 117 -8.58 16.59 26.71
CA ASN A 117 -8.96 15.18 26.87
C ASN A 117 -7.80 14.23 26.56
N ILE A 118 -7.59 13.25 27.44
CA ILE A 118 -6.73 12.10 27.20
C ILE A 118 -7.61 11.02 26.58
N VAL A 119 -7.21 10.45 25.45
CA VAL A 119 -7.97 9.41 24.75
C VAL A 119 -7.13 8.15 24.63
N SER A 120 -7.76 7.00 24.87
CA SER A 120 -7.17 5.67 24.68
C SER A 120 -7.96 4.92 23.62
N ILE A 121 -7.28 4.33 22.63
CA ILE A 121 -7.84 3.33 21.69
C ILE A 121 -7.46 1.94 22.21
N GLY A 122 -8.43 1.04 22.38
CA GLY A 122 -8.20 -0.37 22.72
C GLY A 122 -8.07 -1.30 21.50
N GLU A 123 -7.69 -2.56 21.75
CA GLU A 123 -7.50 -3.60 20.72
C GLU A 123 -8.75 -3.99 19.92
N ASN A 124 -9.93 -3.62 20.38
CA ASN A 124 -11.18 -3.79 19.64
C ASN A 124 -11.57 -2.53 18.86
N GLY A 125 -10.69 -1.53 18.81
CA GLY A 125 -10.96 -0.20 18.26
C GLY A 125 -11.85 0.67 19.15
N ALA A 126 -12.24 0.22 20.35
CA ALA A 126 -13.06 0.99 21.27
C ALA A 126 -12.27 2.11 21.96
N ILE A 127 -13.00 3.13 22.41
CA ILE A 127 -12.45 4.46 22.63
C ILE A 127 -12.87 4.95 23.98
N TYR A 128 -11.87 5.37 24.72
CA TYR A 128 -12.04 5.72 26.11
C TYR A 128 -11.56 7.14 26.31
N HIS A 129 -12.52 8.03 26.57
CA HIS A 129 -12.23 9.39 27.00
C HIS A 129 -11.85 9.34 28.48
N LEU A 130 -10.57 9.51 28.75
CA LEU A 130 -10.02 9.58 30.10
C LEU A 130 -10.16 11.02 30.59
N LEU A 131 -10.95 11.21 31.65
CA LEU A 131 -11.20 12.51 32.26
C LEU A 131 -9.89 13.09 32.81
N ASN A 132 -9.56 14.31 32.39
CA ASN A 132 -8.40 15.07 32.87
C ASN A 132 -8.64 15.57 34.30
N SER A 133 -7.57 15.55 35.11
CA SER A 133 -7.53 15.93 36.52
C SER A 133 -8.04 17.33 36.83
N THR A 134 -7.84 18.29 35.91
CA THR A 134 -8.02 19.72 36.16
C THR A 134 -8.88 20.45 35.13
N GLY A 135 -9.21 19.80 34.01
CA GLY A 135 -9.84 20.46 32.86
C GLY A 135 -8.94 21.48 32.16
N LEU A 136 -7.65 21.56 32.53
CA LEU A 136 -6.62 22.39 31.90
C LEU A 136 -5.74 21.54 30.98
N MET A 137 -5.04 22.18 30.04
CA MET A 137 -4.21 21.46 29.07
C MET A 137 -3.03 20.77 29.79
N PRO A 138 -2.89 19.43 29.71
CA PRO A 138 -1.76 18.73 30.30
C PRO A 138 -0.47 19.11 29.55
N LEU A 139 0.58 19.53 30.27
CA LEU A 139 1.87 19.88 29.65
C LEU A 139 2.69 18.64 29.25
N LYS A 140 2.57 17.56 30.01
CA LYS A 140 3.22 16.25 29.76
C LYS A 140 2.34 15.14 30.31
N VAL A 141 2.16 14.05 29.55
CA VAL A 141 1.61 12.79 30.10
C VAL A 141 2.51 11.61 29.79
N TYR A 142 2.81 10.86 30.84
CA TYR A 142 3.56 9.63 30.78
C TYR A 142 2.58 8.47 30.97
N SER A 143 2.51 7.55 30.00
CA SER A 143 1.84 6.27 30.22
C SER A 143 2.77 5.38 31.02
N ILE A 144 2.27 4.94 32.16
CA ILE A 144 2.90 3.91 32.97
C ILE A 144 2.17 2.64 32.55
N GLY A 145 2.87 1.67 31.97
CA GLY A 145 2.32 0.48 31.28
C GLY A 145 1.18 -0.25 32.01
N ASN A 146 0.51 -1.18 31.33
CA ASN A 146 -0.74 -1.76 31.86
C ASN A 146 -0.51 -2.77 33.00
N TYR A 147 -1.17 -2.59 34.14
CA TYR A 147 -0.97 -3.44 35.33
C TYR A 147 -2.17 -4.30 35.65
N ASN A 148 -1.97 -5.62 35.68
CA ASN A 148 -2.93 -6.55 36.24
C ASN A 148 -2.87 -6.51 37.78
N GLU A 149 -3.91 -5.99 38.43
CA GLU A 149 -4.14 -6.00 39.87
C GLU A 149 -5.26 -7.00 40.16
N TYR A 150 -5.03 -8.02 41.00
CA TYR A 150 -6.10 -8.90 41.45
C TYR A 150 -6.77 -8.31 42.70
N LEU A 151 -8.06 -8.01 42.61
CA LEU A 151 -8.83 -7.60 43.78
C LEU A 151 -8.94 -8.78 44.77
N ILE A 152 -9.14 -8.46 46.06
CA ILE A 152 -9.41 -9.45 47.13
C ILE A 152 -10.60 -10.38 46.78
N SER A 153 -11.46 -9.96 45.86
CA SER A 153 -12.57 -10.73 45.28
C SER A 153 -12.17 -11.79 44.23
N GLY A 154 -10.87 -11.91 43.89
CA GLY A 154 -10.37 -12.79 42.82
C GLY A 154 -10.59 -12.24 41.41
N THR A 155 -10.94 -10.95 41.28
CA THR A 155 -11.20 -10.30 39.98
C THR A 155 -9.95 -9.59 39.49
N LEU A 156 -9.52 -9.88 38.25
CA LEU A 156 -8.43 -9.17 37.58
C LEU A 156 -8.87 -7.75 37.21
N GLN A 157 -8.03 -6.76 37.47
CA GLN A 157 -8.26 -5.35 37.17
C GLN A 157 -7.02 -4.79 36.48
N LEU A 158 -7.16 -4.30 35.25
CA LEU A 158 -6.07 -3.62 34.56
C LEU A 158 -6.01 -2.17 35.05
N ASN A 159 -4.82 -1.65 35.33
CA ASN A 159 -4.62 -0.24 35.65
C ASN A 159 -3.58 0.39 34.72
N THR A 160 -3.89 1.56 34.17
CA THR A 160 -2.93 2.40 33.45
C THR A 160 -2.67 3.62 34.30
N TYR A 161 -1.42 4.02 34.51
CA TYR A 161 -1.16 5.26 35.24
C TYR A 161 -0.73 6.37 34.30
N LEU A 162 -1.12 7.58 34.67
CA LEU A 162 -0.87 8.80 33.94
C LEU A 162 -0.18 9.77 34.88
N ILE A 163 0.71 10.59 34.36
CA ILE A 163 1.16 11.79 35.09
C ILE A 163 0.63 12.97 34.31
N ASP A 164 0.05 13.93 34.98
CA ASP A 164 -0.44 15.16 34.39
C ASP A 164 0.23 16.32 35.12
N SER A 165 0.72 17.31 34.41
CA SER A 165 1.32 18.49 35.01
C SER A 165 0.72 19.75 34.41
N ASN A 166 0.30 20.67 35.26
CA ASN A 166 0.07 22.07 34.87
C ASN A 166 1.30 22.91 35.23
N GLU A 167 1.25 24.24 35.03
CA GLU A 167 2.41 25.13 35.26
C GLU A 167 2.91 25.17 36.72
N THR A 168 2.15 24.64 37.68
CA THR A 168 2.42 24.81 39.12
C THR A 168 2.26 23.54 39.97
N THR A 169 1.52 22.55 39.49
CA THR A 169 1.25 21.30 40.20
C THR A 169 1.28 20.10 39.26
N VAL A 170 1.66 18.97 39.84
CA VAL A 170 1.73 17.68 39.17
C VAL A 170 0.75 16.72 39.84
N PHE A 171 0.03 15.96 39.03
CA PHE A 171 -0.91 14.92 39.44
C PHE A 171 -0.45 13.56 38.89
N ILE A 172 -0.69 12.51 39.67
CA ILE A 172 -0.64 11.12 39.21
C ILE A 172 -2.07 10.59 39.11
N GLY A 173 -2.41 10.01 37.98
CA GLY A 173 -3.71 9.43 37.66
C GLY A 173 -3.64 7.92 37.60
N LYS A 174 -4.60 7.21 38.22
CA LYS A 174 -4.85 5.77 38.07
C LYS A 174 -6.11 5.58 37.24
N VAL A 175 -5.95 5.01 36.05
CA VAL A 175 -7.03 4.55 35.17
C VAL A 175 -7.32 3.10 35.52
N VAL A 176 -8.57 2.77 35.86
CA VAL A 176 -9.04 1.46 36.27
C VAL A 176 -9.97 0.89 35.19
N TRP A 177 -9.65 -0.29 34.66
CA TRP A 177 -10.46 -0.96 33.65
C TRP A 177 -11.42 -2.00 34.30
N PRO A 178 -12.74 -1.97 34.01
CA PRO A 178 -13.77 -2.69 34.79
C PRO A 178 -13.70 -4.22 34.84
N SER A 179 -12.89 -4.84 33.97
CA SER A 179 -13.06 -6.23 33.57
C SER A 179 -11.76 -7.04 33.53
N GLY A 180 -10.63 -6.42 33.90
CA GLY A 180 -9.30 -7.05 33.77
C GLY A 180 -8.83 -7.24 32.32
N THR A 181 -9.75 -7.18 31.36
CA THR A 181 -9.48 -7.19 29.93
C THR A 181 -9.69 -5.79 29.34
N PRO A 182 -8.71 -5.32 28.57
CA PRO A 182 -8.87 -4.23 27.61
C PRO A 182 -10.12 -4.37 26.77
N GLY A 183 -10.89 -3.30 26.59
CA GLY A 183 -12.07 -3.32 25.70
C GLY A 183 -13.42 -3.48 26.41
N SER A 184 -13.43 -3.80 27.69
CA SER A 184 -14.62 -4.25 28.41
C SER A 184 -15.12 -3.23 29.44
N GLY A 185 -15.98 -2.31 28.98
CA GLY A 185 -16.60 -1.25 29.78
C GLY A 185 -15.81 0.06 29.85
N ASN A 186 -16.42 1.11 30.39
CA ASN A 186 -15.79 2.43 30.51
C ASN A 186 -14.79 2.45 31.69
N PRO A 187 -13.53 2.88 31.47
CA PRO A 187 -12.56 3.00 32.56
C PRO A 187 -12.93 4.15 33.48
N SER A 188 -12.58 4.01 34.76
CA SER A 188 -12.64 5.12 35.72
C SER A 188 -11.25 5.69 35.93
N VAL A 189 -11.14 7.00 36.16
CA VAL A 189 -9.85 7.67 36.42
C VAL A 189 -9.91 8.32 37.80
N SER A 190 -8.88 8.10 38.60
CA SER A 190 -8.69 8.76 39.90
C SER A 190 -7.36 9.50 39.90
N TRP A 191 -7.33 10.72 40.45
CA TRP A 191 -6.15 11.59 40.43
C TRP A 191 -5.68 11.90 41.85
N SER A 192 -4.37 12.05 42.03
CA SER A 192 -3.72 12.43 43.29
C SER A 192 -2.64 13.48 43.03
N ASP A 193 -2.61 14.56 43.82
CA ASP A 193 -1.58 15.60 43.76
C ASP A 193 -0.27 15.09 44.39
N ILE A 194 0.85 15.26 43.70
CA ILE A 194 2.17 14.80 44.16
C ILE A 194 3.05 15.91 44.78
N ASN A 195 2.50 17.10 45.02
CA ASN A 195 3.17 18.25 45.66
C ASN A 195 4.53 18.60 45.02
N ALA A 196 4.55 18.64 43.69
CA ALA A 196 5.70 19.00 42.87
C ALA A 196 5.34 20.17 41.95
N SER A 197 6.31 21.04 41.69
CA SER A 197 6.14 22.15 40.74
C SER A 197 6.39 21.74 39.28
N ASN A 198 7.24 20.72 39.08
CA ASN A 198 7.59 20.21 37.76
C ASN A 198 8.09 18.76 37.84
N VAL A 199 7.88 17.98 36.78
CA VAL A 199 8.50 16.66 36.57
C VAL A 199 9.52 16.78 35.44
N ILE A 200 10.77 16.46 35.77
CA ILE A 200 11.86 16.45 34.82
C ILE A 200 11.80 15.17 33.98
N ASP A 201 11.74 14.03 34.66
CA ASP A 201 11.66 12.71 34.03
C ASP A 201 10.97 11.68 34.93
N PHE A 202 10.51 10.58 34.33
CA PHE A 202 9.67 9.57 34.95
C PHE A 202 10.03 8.15 34.50
N ILE A 203 10.02 7.20 35.43
CA ILE A 203 10.05 5.76 35.10
C ILE A 203 9.31 4.90 36.12
N SER A 204 8.84 3.73 35.70
CA SER A 204 8.27 2.72 36.60
C SER A 204 9.12 1.46 36.64
N SER A 205 9.25 0.85 37.82
CA SER A 205 9.86 -0.47 37.96
C SER A 205 8.98 -1.59 37.44
N ALA A 206 7.76 -1.31 37.03
CA ALA A 206 6.78 -2.32 36.72
C ALA A 206 6.61 -2.39 35.20
N TYR A 207 7.32 -3.32 34.58
CA TYR A 207 6.95 -3.82 33.26
C TYR A 207 5.98 -5.00 33.43
N SER A 208 5.10 -5.19 32.45
CA SER A 208 4.05 -6.22 32.47
C SER A 208 4.55 -7.42 31.67
N TYR A 209 4.62 -8.58 32.29
CA TYR A 209 4.89 -9.85 31.60
C TYR A 209 3.74 -10.81 31.92
N SER A 210 2.97 -11.19 30.89
CA SER A 210 1.80 -12.06 31.02
C SER A 210 2.05 -13.50 30.58
N THR A 211 3.27 -14.05 30.72
CA THR A 211 3.36 -15.51 30.66
C THR A 211 2.81 -16.09 31.94
N TYR A 212 1.59 -16.61 31.81
CA TYR A 212 0.96 -17.63 32.64
C TYR A 212 1.94 -18.79 32.91
N GLN A 213 2.89 -18.63 33.83
CA GLN A 213 3.59 -19.78 34.42
C GLN A 213 2.74 -20.26 35.59
N SER A 214 2.06 -21.39 35.37
CA SER A 214 1.29 -22.06 36.41
C SER A 214 2.20 -22.35 37.62
N GLY A 215 1.92 -21.75 38.77
CA GLY A 215 2.58 -22.07 40.04
C GLY A 215 3.36 -20.94 40.71
N ILE A 216 3.38 -19.72 40.16
CA ILE A 216 3.97 -18.56 40.84
C ILE A 216 2.89 -17.90 41.73
N PRO A 217 3.11 -17.67 43.03
CA PRO A 217 2.12 -17.03 43.91
C PRO A 217 1.83 -15.60 43.46
N GLU A 218 0.54 -15.29 43.33
CA GLU A 218 -0.02 -14.00 42.94
C GLU A 218 0.34 -12.90 43.95
N PHE A 219 1.12 -11.89 43.54
CA PHE A 219 1.59 -10.82 44.44
C PHE A 219 0.52 -9.73 44.63
N ASN A 220 -0.18 -9.81 45.76
CA ASN A 220 -1.19 -8.84 46.22
C ASN A 220 -0.62 -7.67 47.06
N ASP A 221 0.69 -7.53 47.17
CA ASP A 221 1.29 -6.63 48.16
C ASP A 221 1.63 -5.25 47.56
N GLU A 222 1.20 -4.18 48.26
CA GLU A 222 1.51 -2.77 47.98
C GLU A 222 3.03 -2.51 47.84
N THR A 223 3.87 -3.45 48.29
CA THR A 223 5.31 -3.36 48.48
C THR A 223 6.16 -3.49 47.19
N TYR A 224 5.63 -4.00 46.08
CA TYR A 224 6.50 -4.58 45.04
C TYR A 224 6.68 -3.80 43.73
N ARG A 225 5.93 -2.71 43.48
CA ARG A 225 5.97 -2.00 42.18
C ARG A 225 5.88 -0.46 42.30
N PRO A 226 6.96 0.21 42.77
CA PRO A 226 7.00 1.67 42.83
C PRO A 226 7.21 2.34 41.46
N ALA A 227 6.69 3.56 41.35
CA ALA A 227 7.02 4.52 40.31
C ALA A 227 8.05 5.52 40.84
N TYR A 228 8.98 5.93 39.97
CA TYR A 228 10.08 6.83 40.29
C TYR A 228 10.01 8.10 39.44
N LEU A 229 10.11 9.24 40.11
CA LEU A 229 10.04 10.56 39.50
C LEU A 229 11.26 11.37 39.87
N ILE A 230 11.77 12.15 38.92
CA ILE A 230 12.58 13.32 39.25
C ILE A 230 11.66 14.53 39.28
N ILE A 231 11.48 15.08 40.47
CA ILE A 231 10.62 16.24 40.69
C ILE A 231 11.43 17.46 41.11
N GLU A 232 10.94 18.63 40.70
CA GLU A 232 11.34 19.92 41.23
C GLU A 232 10.36 20.34 42.34
N ASN A 233 10.88 20.53 43.55
CA ASN A 233 10.06 20.85 44.71
C ASN A 233 9.50 22.28 44.59
N GLY A 234 8.18 22.44 44.79
CA GLY A 234 7.51 23.74 44.72
C GLY A 234 7.69 24.64 45.95
N SER A 235 8.40 24.18 46.98
CA SER A 235 8.76 24.99 48.16
C SER A 235 10.10 25.72 47.99
N THR A 236 10.31 26.79 48.76
CA THR A 236 11.39 27.80 48.66
C THR A 236 12.86 27.31 48.61
N THR A 237 13.11 26.00 48.66
CA THR A 237 14.44 25.39 48.48
C THR A 237 14.55 24.76 47.09
N SER A 238 15.18 25.47 46.16
CA SER A 238 15.49 24.97 44.81
C SER A 238 16.34 23.70 44.86
N GLY A 239 15.90 22.64 44.18
CA GLY A 239 16.64 21.38 44.05
C GLY A 239 15.80 20.26 43.44
N PHE A 240 16.50 19.26 42.88
CA PHE A 240 15.90 18.09 42.25
C PHE A 240 15.84 16.92 43.22
N TYR A 241 14.75 16.17 43.19
CA TYR A 241 14.51 15.05 44.09
C TYR A 241 14.15 13.80 43.31
N LEU A 242 14.81 12.69 43.64
CA LEU A 242 14.36 11.36 43.24
C LEU A 242 13.32 10.88 44.24
N THR A 243 12.07 10.78 43.79
CA THR A 243 10.93 10.45 44.63
C THR A 243 10.26 9.18 44.12
N SER A 244 9.94 8.28 45.05
CA SER A 244 9.26 7.01 44.78
C SER A 244 7.82 7.08 45.27
N TYR A 245 6.88 6.51 44.50
CA TYR A 245 5.46 6.41 44.85
C TYR A 245 4.97 4.99 44.66
N TYR A 246 4.11 4.50 45.55
CA TYR A 246 3.38 3.26 45.32
C TYR A 246 2.31 3.49 44.26
N LEU A 247 2.32 2.69 43.19
CA LEU A 247 1.33 2.81 42.13
C LEU A 247 -0.09 2.52 42.63
N SER A 248 -0.31 1.45 43.41
CA SER A 248 -1.66 1.07 43.86
C SER A 248 -2.35 2.18 44.69
N SER A 249 -1.62 2.77 45.65
CA SER A 249 -2.13 3.76 46.59
C SER A 249 -1.83 5.22 46.23
N MET A 250 -0.99 5.46 45.22
CA MET A 250 -0.48 6.78 44.81
C MET A 250 0.22 7.57 45.95
N LYS A 251 0.70 6.87 46.99
CA LYS A 251 1.38 7.50 48.14
C LYS A 251 2.90 7.52 47.95
N GLN A 252 3.52 8.61 48.39
CA GLN A 252 4.97 8.75 48.41
C GLN A 252 5.61 7.75 49.39
N VAL A 253 6.64 7.03 48.92
CA VAL A 253 7.45 6.07 49.68
C VAL A 253 8.67 6.76 50.28
N PHE A 254 9.47 7.39 49.44
CA PHE A 254 10.66 8.16 49.83
C PHE A 254 10.88 9.31 48.86
N SER A 255 11.64 10.32 49.30
CA SER A 255 12.12 11.40 48.44
C SER A 255 13.55 11.76 48.87
N ILE A 256 14.48 11.73 47.92
CA ILE A 256 15.91 11.96 48.18
C ILE A 256 16.38 13.13 47.33
N LYS A 257 17.03 14.09 47.97
CA LYS A 257 17.63 15.21 47.27
C LYS A 257 18.82 14.73 46.44
N LEU A 258 18.80 15.02 45.15
CA LEU A 258 19.89 14.70 44.25
C LEU A 258 21.08 15.64 44.50
N PRO A 259 22.33 15.15 44.31
CA PRO A 259 23.53 15.87 44.70
C PRO A 259 23.84 17.11 43.86
N HIS A 260 23.22 17.25 42.69
CA HIS A 260 23.48 18.33 41.74
C HIS A 260 22.40 19.41 41.78
N SER A 261 22.82 20.67 41.59
CA SER A 261 21.94 21.85 41.54
C SER A 261 21.26 22.07 40.19
N VAL A 262 21.71 21.37 39.15
CA VAL A 262 21.11 21.35 37.81
C VAL A 262 20.25 20.09 37.70
N GLY A 263 19.20 20.14 36.86
CA GLY A 263 18.32 19.00 36.64
C GLY A 263 19.07 17.86 35.94
N PRO A 264 18.78 16.59 36.25
CA PRO A 264 19.32 15.47 35.50
C PRO A 264 18.80 15.46 34.06
N ASP A 265 19.59 14.86 33.17
CA ASP A 265 19.27 14.76 31.75
C ASP A 265 18.29 13.63 31.44
N SER A 266 18.38 12.50 32.16
CA SER A 266 17.48 11.37 31.99
C SER A 266 17.43 10.42 33.21
N LEU A 267 16.35 9.65 33.30
CA LEU A 267 16.09 8.63 34.30
C LEU A 267 15.84 7.27 33.64
N HIS A 268 16.53 6.24 34.11
CA HIS A 268 16.38 4.87 33.60
C HIS A 268 16.24 3.87 34.74
N PHE A 269 15.63 2.72 34.45
CA PHE A 269 15.40 1.65 35.39
C PHE A 269 16.03 0.38 34.84
N TYR A 270 16.85 -0.28 35.66
CA TYR A 270 17.44 -1.57 35.34
C TYR A 270 16.86 -2.66 36.25
N GLY A 271 16.36 -3.74 35.64
CA GLY A 271 15.84 -4.93 36.32
C GLY A 271 14.35 -4.88 36.65
N SER A 272 13.52 -4.19 35.85
CA SER A 272 12.09 -3.95 36.13
C SER A 272 11.23 -5.22 36.09
N LEU A 273 11.74 -6.30 35.50
CA LEU A 273 11.03 -7.57 35.35
C LEU A 273 11.60 -8.68 36.24
N PHE A 274 12.49 -8.36 37.18
CA PHE A 274 13.00 -9.34 38.13
C PHE A 274 11.89 -9.78 39.09
N ASP A 275 11.60 -11.09 39.08
CA ASP A 275 10.43 -11.72 39.72
C ASP A 275 10.50 -11.76 41.28
N THR A 276 11.58 -11.24 41.88
CA THR A 276 11.75 -11.21 43.34
C THR A 276 12.47 -9.94 43.79
N ALA A 277 12.01 -9.35 44.90
CA ALA A 277 12.60 -8.13 45.49
C ALA A 277 14.06 -8.33 46.00
N ASP A 278 14.53 -9.58 46.06
CA ASP A 278 15.84 -9.96 46.59
C ASP A 278 16.94 -10.07 45.52
N ILE A 279 16.71 -9.60 44.28
CA ILE A 279 17.81 -9.48 43.32
C ILE A 279 18.64 -8.22 43.66
N PRO A 280 19.92 -8.34 44.06
CA PRO A 280 20.74 -7.23 44.56
C PRO A 280 21.06 -6.13 43.53
N ASN A 281 20.64 -6.33 42.28
CA ASN A 281 21.08 -5.59 41.09
C ASN A 281 20.00 -4.70 40.46
N GLN A 282 18.82 -4.52 41.07
CA GLN A 282 17.86 -3.51 40.60
C GLN A 282 18.38 -2.10 40.88
N LEU A 283 18.37 -1.24 39.86
CA LEU A 283 18.96 0.09 39.94
C LEU A 283 18.08 1.14 39.29
N ILE A 284 18.07 2.31 39.93
CA ILE A 284 17.55 3.55 39.39
C ILE A 284 18.75 4.36 38.91
N LEU A 285 18.82 4.61 37.61
CA LEU A 285 19.94 5.27 36.96
C LEU A 285 19.56 6.73 36.67
N VAL A 286 20.37 7.67 37.15
CA VAL A 286 20.17 9.11 36.96
C VAL A 286 21.37 9.68 36.21
N ASN A 287 21.11 10.25 35.04
CA ASN A 287 22.14 10.81 34.17
C ASN A 287 22.33 12.32 34.40
N TYR A 288 23.59 12.77 34.45
CA TYR A 288 24.01 14.15 34.61
C TYR A 288 25.22 14.46 33.75
N SER A 289 25.03 15.09 32.60
CA SER A 289 26.08 15.36 31.62
C SER A 289 26.91 14.11 31.34
N ASN A 290 28.11 13.97 31.90
CA ASN A 290 28.96 12.80 31.73
C ASN A 290 28.92 11.82 32.92
N ASN A 291 28.14 12.10 33.96
CA ASN A 291 28.04 11.28 35.17
C ASN A 291 26.76 10.44 35.18
N LEU A 292 26.88 9.17 35.52
CA LEU A 292 25.78 8.24 35.72
C LEU A 292 25.75 7.75 37.16
N LEU A 293 24.71 8.12 37.90
CA LEU A 293 24.49 7.72 39.29
C LEU A 293 23.54 6.53 39.33
N ALA A 294 23.88 5.50 40.09
CA ALA A 294 22.98 4.39 40.34
C ALA A 294 22.54 4.32 41.80
N TYR A 295 21.23 4.33 42.00
CA TYR A 295 20.59 4.19 43.30
C TYR A 295 19.92 2.84 43.43
N SER A 296 19.91 2.28 44.64
CA SER A 296 19.05 1.13 44.97
C SER A 296 17.57 1.52 44.93
N MET A 297 16.70 0.51 44.94
CA MET A 297 15.25 0.68 45.10
C MET A 297 14.84 1.42 46.38
N THR A 298 15.71 1.43 47.39
CA THR A 298 15.55 2.17 48.66
C THR A 298 16.19 3.56 48.63
N GLY A 299 16.75 3.97 47.49
CA GLY A 299 17.35 5.27 47.28
C GLY A 299 18.79 5.43 47.81
N LYS A 300 19.46 4.34 48.19
CA LYS A 300 20.88 4.37 48.58
C LYS A 300 21.77 4.40 47.33
N LEU A 301 22.69 5.35 47.24
CA LEU A 301 23.68 5.39 46.15
C LEU A 301 24.54 4.11 46.19
N LYS A 302 24.61 3.40 45.06
CA LYS A 302 25.35 2.15 44.88
C LYS A 302 26.71 2.41 44.25
N TRP A 303 26.73 3.18 43.17
CA TRP A 303 27.93 3.62 42.49
C TRP A 303 27.65 4.93 41.73
N ASP A 304 28.73 5.64 41.44
CA ASP A 304 28.77 6.89 40.69
C ASP A 304 29.90 6.74 39.67
N LEU A 305 29.56 6.93 38.39
CA LEU A 305 30.47 6.71 37.28
C LEU A 305 30.55 7.96 36.41
N SER A 306 31.75 8.38 36.04
CA SER A 306 31.99 9.42 35.04
C SER A 306 32.51 8.82 33.73
N LEU A 307 31.85 9.12 32.62
CA LEU A 307 32.30 8.79 31.27
C LEU A 307 33.12 9.95 30.66
N PRO A 308 33.91 9.69 29.60
CA PRO A 308 34.85 10.69 29.04
C PRO A 308 34.19 11.94 28.45
N ALA A 309 32.96 11.82 27.95
CA ALA A 309 32.15 12.90 27.40
C ALA A 309 30.70 12.83 27.89
N ASN A 310 29.89 13.82 27.54
CA ASN A 310 28.47 13.84 27.91
C ASN A 310 27.73 12.60 27.38
N ILE A 311 26.92 12.00 28.24
CA ILE A 311 26.06 10.87 27.97
C ILE A 311 24.85 11.36 27.19
N THR A 312 24.73 10.93 25.93
CA THR A 312 23.62 11.33 25.04
C THR A 312 22.49 10.30 25.02
N GLN A 313 22.79 9.04 25.32
CA GLN A 313 21.81 7.96 25.35
C GLN A 313 22.21 6.89 26.36
N ILE A 314 21.22 6.33 27.04
CA ILE A 314 21.34 5.09 27.82
C ILE A 314 20.36 4.08 27.25
N TYR A 315 20.82 2.85 27.04
CA TYR A 315 20.04 1.76 26.47
C TYR A 315 20.23 0.48 27.29
N ILE A 316 19.12 -0.14 27.66
CA ILE A 316 19.09 -1.39 28.41
C ILE A 316 18.28 -2.39 27.58
N PRO A 317 18.90 -3.46 27.05
CA PRO A 317 18.18 -4.48 26.31
C PRO A 317 17.02 -5.06 27.13
N PHE A 318 15.90 -5.32 26.45
CA PHE A 318 14.67 -5.77 27.11
C PHE A 318 14.88 -7.03 27.95
N ALA A 319 15.60 -8.03 27.44
CA ALA A 319 15.87 -9.26 28.17
C ALA A 319 16.71 -9.08 29.45
N TYR A 320 17.50 -8.01 29.57
CA TYR A 320 18.28 -7.75 30.78
C TYR A 320 17.41 -7.19 31.90
N GLN A 321 16.19 -6.73 31.56
CA GLN A 321 15.21 -6.33 32.56
C GLN A 321 14.61 -7.55 33.28
N SER A 322 14.56 -8.73 32.66
CA SER A 322 13.89 -9.93 33.19
C SER A 322 14.84 -10.97 33.79
N ILE A 323 16.09 -11.03 33.33
CA ILE A 323 17.08 -12.00 33.82
C ILE A 323 18.30 -11.28 34.39
N SER A 324 18.58 -11.47 35.67
CA SER A 324 19.81 -10.96 36.29
C SER A 324 20.96 -11.93 36.07
N LYS A 325 21.99 -11.50 35.33
CA LYS A 325 23.27 -12.21 35.16
C LYS A 325 24.43 -11.25 35.40
N PRO A 326 25.57 -11.74 35.93
CA PRO A 326 26.73 -10.89 36.26
C PRO A 326 27.37 -10.23 35.03
N TYR A 327 27.13 -10.75 33.83
CA TYR A 327 27.68 -10.27 32.57
C TYR A 327 26.69 -9.44 31.75
N ASN A 328 25.50 -9.12 32.27
CA ASN A 328 24.60 -8.16 31.62
C ASN A 328 25.16 -6.75 31.75
N MET A 329 24.95 -5.94 30.72
CA MET A 329 25.49 -4.58 30.62
C MET A 329 24.39 -3.56 30.35
N ILE A 330 24.55 -2.38 30.94
CA ILE A 330 23.85 -1.16 30.54
C ILE A 330 24.70 -0.50 29.45
N PHE A 331 24.11 -0.12 28.32
CA PHE A 331 24.85 0.57 27.26
C PHE A 331 24.67 2.06 27.38
N SER A 332 25.74 2.82 27.20
CA SER A 332 25.73 4.28 27.24
C SER A 332 26.53 4.85 26.09
N VAL A 333 25.99 5.89 25.45
CA VAL A 333 26.66 6.62 24.39
C VAL A 333 27.32 7.85 24.98
N SER A 334 28.61 8.04 24.72
CA SER A 334 29.37 9.21 25.17
C SER A 334 30.33 9.65 24.06
N GLY A 335 29.97 10.75 23.39
CA GLY A 335 30.69 11.27 22.22
C GLY A 335 30.61 10.33 21.01
N ASN A 336 31.75 9.77 20.62
CA ASN A 336 31.87 8.84 19.48
C ASN A 336 31.87 7.37 19.89
N ASP A 337 31.83 7.11 21.20
CA ASP A 337 32.03 5.79 21.77
C ASP A 337 30.73 5.27 22.40
N VAL A 338 30.58 3.94 22.37
CA VAL A 338 29.56 3.22 23.14
C VAL A 338 30.26 2.45 24.25
N PHE A 339 29.80 2.62 25.49
CA PHE A 339 30.31 1.96 26.67
C PHE A 339 29.30 0.95 27.21
N GLY A 340 29.78 -0.22 27.63
CA GLY A 340 29.03 -1.24 28.34
C GLY A 340 29.38 -1.17 29.82
N ILE A 341 28.39 -0.90 30.65
CA ILE A 341 28.53 -0.65 32.09
C ILE A 341 27.94 -1.84 32.85
N TYR A 342 28.72 -2.46 33.72
CA TYR A 342 28.28 -3.57 34.55
C TYR A 342 27.46 -3.07 35.74
N PRO A 343 26.18 -3.47 35.88
CA PRO A 343 25.30 -3.00 36.94
C PRO A 343 25.81 -3.28 38.36
N GLU A 344 26.59 -4.34 38.56
CA GLU A 344 27.00 -4.78 39.90
C GLU A 344 27.90 -3.77 40.62
N ASN A 345 28.77 -3.06 39.87
CA ASN A 345 29.82 -2.23 40.42
C ASN A 345 30.06 -0.91 39.66
N GLY A 346 29.36 -0.67 38.54
CA GLY A 346 29.57 0.51 37.70
C GLY A 346 30.87 0.49 36.89
N SER A 347 31.61 -0.62 36.88
CA SER A 347 32.77 -0.76 35.98
C SER A 347 32.28 -0.80 34.53
N TYR A 348 33.07 -0.27 33.60
CA TYR A 348 32.68 -0.18 32.20
C TYR A 348 33.82 -0.55 31.26
N GLY A 349 33.46 -0.96 30.05
CA GLY A 349 34.36 -1.19 28.94
C GLY A 349 33.83 -0.57 27.65
N THR A 350 34.72 -0.29 26.70
CA THR A 350 34.34 0.22 25.38
C THR A 350 33.77 -0.91 24.54
N ILE A 351 32.59 -0.70 23.96
CA ILE A 351 31.86 -1.63 23.09
C ILE A 351 32.07 -1.28 21.63
N TYR A 352 32.19 0.02 21.33
CA TYR A 352 32.38 0.53 19.98
C TYR A 352 33.08 1.88 20.03
N THR A 353 33.99 2.12 19.09
CA THR A 353 34.60 3.42 18.86
C THR A 353 34.41 3.84 17.40
N GLY A 354 33.64 4.92 17.22
CA GLY A 354 33.32 5.48 15.91
C GLY A 354 34.25 6.61 15.49
N LYS A 355 34.33 6.86 14.19
CA LYS A 355 34.95 8.08 13.64
C LYS A 355 34.06 9.32 13.85
N ASP A 356 32.76 9.11 13.74
CA ASP A 356 31.72 10.12 13.92
C ASP A 356 30.97 9.87 15.24
N SER A 357 30.26 10.89 15.72
CA SER A 357 29.45 10.79 16.93
C SER A 357 28.30 9.80 16.74
N VAL A 358 28.03 9.02 17.78
CA VAL A 358 26.96 8.03 17.79
C VAL A 358 25.63 8.75 18.03
N LEU A 359 24.69 8.53 17.12
CA LEU A 359 23.38 9.20 17.09
C LEU A 359 22.30 8.39 17.80
N ALA A 360 22.33 7.07 17.62
CA ALA A 360 21.39 6.16 18.25
C ALA A 360 21.99 4.76 18.41
N ILE A 361 21.56 4.04 19.45
CA ILE A 361 21.85 2.62 19.65
C ILE A 361 20.58 1.82 19.93
N ALA A 362 20.56 0.54 19.52
CA ALA A 362 19.50 -0.42 19.78
C ALA A 362 20.04 -1.86 19.69
N SER A 363 19.29 -2.87 20.12
CA SER A 363 19.69 -4.27 19.98
C SER A 363 18.50 -5.23 19.85
N THR A 364 18.77 -6.43 19.35
CA THR A 364 17.82 -7.55 19.40
C THR A 364 17.66 -8.08 20.83
N GLN A 365 16.60 -8.87 21.07
CA GLN A 365 16.48 -9.63 22.32
C GLN A 365 17.55 -10.74 22.36
N GLY A 366 18.54 -10.62 23.24
CA GLY A 366 19.47 -11.70 23.58
C GLY A 366 19.17 -12.25 24.97
N GLU A 367 19.29 -13.56 25.20
CA GLU A 367 18.91 -14.18 26.48
C GLU A 367 19.75 -13.70 27.67
N SER A 368 21.06 -13.49 27.48
CA SER A 368 21.96 -12.87 28.47
C SER A 368 23.34 -12.58 27.85
N GLY A 369 24.13 -11.66 28.40
CA GLY A 369 25.47 -11.34 27.87
C GLY A 369 25.49 -10.16 26.90
N PHE A 370 25.98 -10.36 25.67
CA PHE A 370 25.92 -9.37 24.60
C PHE A 370 24.78 -9.73 23.63
N PRO A 371 24.00 -8.77 23.11
CA PRO A 371 22.89 -9.08 22.18
C PRO A 371 23.38 -9.77 20.90
N SER A 372 22.52 -10.55 20.26
CA SER A 372 22.88 -11.23 19.00
C SER A 372 23.19 -10.26 17.87
N ALA A 373 22.52 -9.10 17.86
CA ALA A 373 22.84 -7.95 17.04
C ALA A 373 22.71 -6.67 17.87
N PHE A 374 23.78 -5.88 17.90
CA PHE A 374 23.80 -4.55 18.52
C PHE A 374 24.04 -3.49 17.45
N ILE A 375 23.14 -2.53 17.35
CA ILE A 375 23.10 -1.52 16.31
C ILE A 375 23.74 -0.25 16.84
N VAL A 376 24.63 0.32 16.04
CA VAL A 376 25.18 1.66 16.25
C VAL A 376 24.92 2.49 15.01
N LEU A 377 24.12 3.55 15.18
CA LEU A 377 23.83 4.54 14.17
C LEU A 377 24.83 5.70 14.29
N THR A 378 25.57 5.95 13.22
CA THR A 378 26.41 7.14 13.06
C THR A 378 26.00 7.86 11.78
N LYS A 379 26.53 9.06 11.55
CA LYS A 379 26.14 9.87 10.38
C LYS A 379 26.36 9.13 9.07
N GLY A 380 25.26 8.71 8.43
CA GLY A 380 25.28 8.01 7.14
C GLY A 380 25.71 6.54 7.20
N LEU A 381 25.82 5.95 8.40
CA LEU A 381 26.29 4.59 8.61
C LEU A 381 25.43 3.86 9.64
N PHE A 382 24.91 2.71 9.24
CA PHE A 382 24.22 1.73 10.08
C PHE A 382 25.17 0.56 10.35
N THR A 383 25.63 0.41 11.59
CA THR A 383 26.64 -0.59 11.96
C THR A 383 26.03 -1.64 12.87
N VAL A 384 26.27 -2.92 12.57
CA VAL A 384 25.80 -4.06 13.38
C VAL A 384 27.00 -4.77 14.00
N LEU A 385 26.97 -4.95 15.31
CA LEU A 385 27.98 -5.68 16.10
C LEU A 385 27.43 -7.04 16.54
N SER A 386 28.25 -8.09 16.47
CA SER A 386 27.93 -9.42 17.04
C SER A 386 28.59 -9.68 18.39
N ALA A 387 29.56 -8.86 18.78
CA ALA A 387 30.22 -8.87 20.08
C ALA A 387 30.82 -7.47 20.34
N PRO A 388 31.25 -7.16 21.57
CA PRO A 388 32.02 -5.94 21.83
C PRO A 388 33.20 -5.82 20.88
N ASP A 389 33.34 -4.64 20.25
CA ASP A 389 34.38 -4.31 19.26
C ASP A 389 34.43 -5.24 18.03
N LYS A 390 33.35 -6.00 17.76
CA LYS A 390 33.26 -6.92 16.63
C LYS A 390 32.13 -6.53 15.68
N ILE A 391 32.50 -5.75 14.67
CA ILE A 391 31.61 -5.35 13.57
C ILE A 391 31.31 -6.57 12.69
N SER A 392 30.03 -6.92 12.60
CA SER A 392 29.52 -7.93 11.66
C SER A 392 29.27 -7.32 10.29
N GLU A 393 28.62 -6.15 10.27
CA GLU A 393 28.20 -5.47 9.05
C GLU A 393 28.18 -3.96 9.24
N SER A 394 28.37 -3.21 8.15
CA SER A 394 28.20 -1.77 8.12
C SER A 394 27.63 -1.35 6.78
N VAL A 395 26.46 -0.73 6.79
CA VAL A 395 25.75 -0.33 5.58
C VAL A 395 25.63 1.19 5.52
N SER A 396 25.85 1.75 4.33
CA SER A 396 25.66 3.19 4.09
C SER A 396 24.18 3.51 4.02
N ILE A 397 23.75 4.54 4.75
CA ILE A 397 22.38 5.03 4.79
C ILE A 397 22.36 6.54 4.55
N PRO A 398 21.20 7.15 4.20
CA PRO A 398 21.08 8.61 4.14
C PRO A 398 21.54 9.30 5.42
N ALA A 399 22.34 10.36 5.30
CA ALA A 399 22.94 11.05 6.43
C ALA A 399 21.95 11.84 7.30
N SER A 400 20.69 12.00 6.87
CA SER A 400 19.63 12.65 7.65
C SER A 400 19.06 11.75 8.74
N LEU A 401 19.11 10.43 8.54
CA LEU A 401 18.63 9.41 9.47
C LEU A 401 19.45 9.42 10.76
N ASN A 402 18.78 9.66 11.89
CA ASN A 402 19.45 9.92 13.16
C ASN A 402 18.74 9.33 14.39
N ARG A 403 17.60 8.65 14.21
CA ARG A 403 16.84 8.01 15.30
C ARG A 403 16.55 6.55 14.98
N ILE A 404 16.37 5.75 16.03
CA ILE A 404 15.92 4.36 15.96
C ILE A 404 14.69 4.19 16.86
N SER A 405 13.64 3.59 16.32
CA SER A 405 12.57 2.94 17.07
C SER A 405 12.72 1.44 16.87
N SER A 406 12.50 0.63 17.90
CA SER A 406 12.67 -0.82 17.80
C SER A 406 11.60 -1.55 18.57
N ASP A 407 11.11 -2.64 18.01
CA ASP A 407 10.41 -3.71 18.74
C ASP A 407 11.34 -4.93 18.91
N GLN A 408 10.83 -6.09 19.33
CA GLN A 408 11.62 -7.26 19.73
C GLN A 408 12.61 -7.73 18.64
N LEU A 409 12.19 -7.64 17.37
CA LEU A 409 12.93 -8.11 16.20
C LEU A 409 13.10 -7.06 15.09
N ASP A 410 12.31 -5.99 15.15
CA ASP A 410 12.14 -5.02 14.08
C ASP A 410 12.73 -3.66 14.45
N PHE A 411 13.42 -3.03 13.50
CA PHE A 411 14.09 -1.75 13.72
C PHE A 411 13.68 -0.74 12.65
N LEU A 412 13.10 0.37 13.09
CA LEU A 412 12.78 1.50 12.24
C LEU A 412 13.79 2.61 12.46
N VAL A 413 14.62 2.88 11.46
CA VAL A 413 15.53 4.02 11.42
C VAL A 413 14.80 5.18 10.75
N TYR A 414 14.75 6.35 11.40
CA TYR A 414 13.98 7.47 10.87
C TYR A 414 14.63 8.83 11.16
N ASP A 415 14.11 9.88 10.52
CA ASP A 415 14.38 11.28 10.82
C ASP A 415 13.08 12.09 10.99
N ASP A 416 13.21 13.27 11.59
CA ASP A 416 12.06 14.16 11.83
C ASP A 416 11.51 14.77 10.52
N SER A 417 12.15 14.54 9.36
CA SER A 417 11.70 15.00 8.03
C SER A 417 10.87 13.95 7.27
N GLY A 418 10.61 12.81 7.89
CA GLY A 418 9.74 11.76 7.35
C GLY A 418 10.46 10.74 6.48
N TYR A 419 11.80 10.69 6.50
CA TYR A 419 12.53 9.57 5.93
C TYR A 419 12.52 8.41 6.93
N MET A 420 12.11 7.22 6.48
CA MET A 420 12.11 6.01 7.30
C MET A 420 12.68 4.82 6.53
N ILE A 421 13.43 3.97 7.22
CA ILE A 421 13.96 2.70 6.73
C ILE A 421 13.66 1.63 7.77
N MET A 422 13.02 0.55 7.33
CA MET A 422 12.79 -0.63 8.15
C MET A 422 13.93 -1.62 7.94
N ALA A 423 14.48 -2.10 9.04
CA ALA A 423 15.43 -3.19 9.08
C ALA A 423 14.82 -4.39 9.82
N GLU A 424 14.90 -5.55 9.18
CA GLU A 424 14.35 -6.82 9.68
C GLU A 424 15.48 -7.86 9.73
N TYR A 425 15.43 -8.78 10.71
CA TYR A 425 16.33 -9.94 10.80
C TYR A 425 17.81 -9.64 10.45
N LEU A 426 18.48 -8.93 11.37
CA LEU A 426 19.85 -8.38 11.25
C LEU A 426 21.00 -9.40 11.11
N THR A 427 20.69 -10.63 10.70
CA THR A 427 21.66 -11.70 10.40
C THR A 427 21.74 -12.02 8.90
N SER A 428 20.92 -11.36 8.06
CA SER A 428 20.91 -11.53 6.61
C SER A 428 21.81 -10.51 5.90
N SER A 429 22.23 -10.79 4.66
CA SER A 429 23.03 -9.87 3.83
C SER A 429 22.24 -8.68 3.27
N GLU A 430 20.92 -8.63 3.48
CA GLU A 430 20.04 -7.54 3.06
C GLU A 430 19.13 -7.17 4.24
N PRO A 431 19.66 -6.43 5.23
CA PRO A 431 18.94 -6.19 6.48
C PRO A 431 17.75 -5.22 6.32
N PHE A 432 17.63 -4.51 5.20
CA PHE A 432 16.59 -3.51 4.99
C PHE A 432 15.41 -4.07 4.20
N ALA A 433 14.23 -4.05 4.81
CA ALA A 433 13.01 -4.56 4.21
C ALA A 433 12.37 -3.54 3.25
N TRP A 434 12.25 -2.28 3.69
CA TRP A 434 11.68 -1.21 2.88
C TRP A 434 12.13 0.17 3.38
N PHE A 435 11.93 1.18 2.53
CA PHE A 435 12.12 2.58 2.89
C PHE A 435 11.00 3.45 2.32
N THR A 436 10.74 4.57 2.97
CA THR A 436 9.83 5.61 2.48
C THR A 436 10.36 6.99 2.83
N ASN A 437 9.96 8.00 2.06
CA ASN A 437 10.26 9.39 2.36
C ASN A 437 9.02 10.24 2.13
N LEU A 438 8.44 10.72 3.23
CA LEU A 438 7.24 11.54 3.23
C LEU A 438 7.51 13.02 2.95
N ASN A 439 8.77 13.47 3.03
CA ASN A 439 9.20 14.87 2.89
C ASN A 439 8.38 15.86 3.74
N THR A 440 8.05 15.46 4.96
CA THR A 440 7.21 16.22 5.89
C THR A 440 7.50 15.81 7.32
N HIS A 441 7.23 16.71 8.27
CA HIS A 441 7.54 16.46 9.67
C HIS A 441 6.72 15.32 10.25
N ILE A 442 7.39 14.34 10.87
CA ILE A 442 6.75 13.20 11.55
C ILE A 442 6.97 13.21 13.06
N SER A 443 6.04 12.65 13.84
CA SER A 443 6.31 12.32 15.24
C SER A 443 7.09 11.00 15.35
N LYS A 444 7.64 10.71 16.55
CA LYS A 444 8.30 9.42 16.84
C LYS A 444 7.35 8.26 16.47
N PRO A 445 7.73 7.38 15.52
CA PRO A 445 6.93 6.22 15.18
C PRO A 445 6.92 5.21 16.34
N GLN A 446 5.74 4.66 16.60
CA GLN A 446 5.49 3.70 17.67
C GLN A 446 4.97 2.39 17.07
N PHE A 447 5.59 1.28 17.46
CA PHE A 447 5.07 -0.04 17.18
C PHE A 447 3.86 -0.34 18.07
N PHE A 448 2.82 -0.94 17.50
CA PHE A 448 1.62 -1.36 18.22
C PHE A 448 0.93 -2.53 17.49
N VAL A 449 0.15 -3.32 18.22
CA VAL A 449 -0.73 -4.32 17.59
C VAL A 449 -1.98 -3.62 17.08
N ASN A 450 -2.21 -3.69 15.77
CA ASN A 450 -3.35 -3.06 15.12
C ASN A 450 -4.64 -3.82 15.45
N PRO A 451 -5.66 -3.14 16.02
CA PRO A 451 -6.91 -3.77 16.46
C PRO A 451 -7.70 -4.42 15.32
N GLU A 452 -7.63 -3.88 14.10
CA GLU A 452 -8.40 -4.43 12.96
C GLU A 452 -7.75 -5.67 12.35
N SER A 453 -6.41 -5.73 12.35
CA SER A 453 -5.67 -6.82 11.70
C SER A 453 -5.07 -7.83 12.68
N ALA A 454 -5.03 -7.52 13.98
CA ALA A 454 -4.30 -8.24 15.01
C ALA A 454 -2.82 -8.48 14.66
N ARG A 455 -2.23 -7.58 13.85
CA ARG A 455 -0.83 -7.61 13.43
C ARG A 455 -0.11 -6.38 13.91
N GLU A 456 1.20 -6.50 14.07
CA GLU A 456 2.04 -5.35 14.38
C GLU A 456 1.99 -4.31 13.25
N SER A 457 1.97 -3.05 13.65
CA SER A 457 1.89 -1.88 12.78
C SER A 457 2.64 -0.71 13.43
N ILE A 458 2.95 0.29 12.63
CA ILE A 458 3.70 1.48 13.01
C ILE A 458 2.73 2.66 12.98
N ALA A 459 2.51 3.33 14.10
CA ALA A 459 1.72 4.54 14.18
C ALA A 459 2.61 5.78 14.36
N MET A 460 2.32 6.85 13.62
CA MET A 460 2.99 8.14 13.77
C MET A 460 2.05 9.28 13.38
N LEU A 461 2.37 10.50 13.79
CA LEU A 461 1.77 11.69 13.20
C LEU A 461 2.57 12.14 12.00
N VAL A 462 1.86 12.52 10.95
CA VAL A 462 2.37 13.26 9.81
C VAL A 462 1.70 14.63 9.84
N GLY A 463 2.44 15.66 10.26
CA GLY A 463 1.84 16.94 10.67
C GLY A 463 0.87 16.74 11.84
N ASN A 464 -0.42 17.04 11.63
CA ASN A 464 -1.48 16.89 12.63
C ASN A 464 -2.43 15.73 12.30
N LYS A 465 -1.97 14.68 11.62
CA LYS A 465 -2.77 13.52 11.24
C LYS A 465 -2.13 12.21 11.68
N LEU A 466 -2.91 11.33 12.31
CA LEU A 466 -2.47 9.98 12.64
C LEU A 466 -2.36 9.14 11.36
N ASN A 467 -1.19 8.55 11.15
CA ASN A 467 -0.87 7.67 10.04
C ASN A 467 -0.39 6.33 10.61
N ILE A 468 -0.99 5.25 10.14
CA ILE A 468 -0.63 3.86 10.43
C ILE A 468 0.02 3.24 9.19
N TYR A 469 1.17 2.59 9.37
CA TYR A 469 1.88 1.79 8.39
C TYR A 469 1.90 0.33 8.86
N SER A 470 1.84 -0.62 7.94
CA SER A 470 2.20 -2.01 8.23
C SER A 470 3.71 -2.10 8.48
N VAL A 471 4.14 -3.08 9.27
CA VAL A 471 5.57 -3.44 9.38
C VAL A 471 6.24 -3.73 8.04
N ASN A 472 5.48 -4.07 6.99
CA ASN A 472 5.97 -4.27 5.62
C ASN A 472 6.03 -2.99 4.78
N GLY A 473 5.78 -1.81 5.36
CA GLY A 473 5.88 -0.52 4.66
C GLY A 473 4.66 -0.14 3.82
N LYS A 474 3.59 -0.94 3.86
CA LYS A 474 2.29 -0.58 3.28
C LYS A 474 1.67 0.51 4.15
N ASP A 475 1.46 1.70 3.61
CA ASP A 475 0.59 2.70 4.24
C ASP A 475 -0.78 2.04 4.45
N LEU A 476 -1.30 2.05 5.69
CA LEU A 476 -2.61 1.51 6.04
C LEU A 476 -3.69 2.60 6.12
N ASN A 477 -3.34 3.85 5.81
CA ASN A 477 -4.27 4.97 5.63
C ASN A 477 -4.63 5.29 4.17
N PRO A 478 -4.30 4.51 3.11
CA PRO A 478 -4.83 4.79 1.79
C PRO A 478 -6.30 4.40 1.75
N LEU A 479 -7.06 5.16 0.95
CA LEU A 479 -8.49 5.00 0.72
C LEU A 479 -8.85 3.52 0.52
N PRO A 480 -9.59 2.86 1.42
CA PRO A 480 -10.26 1.62 1.04
C PRO A 480 -11.25 1.97 -0.07
N PRO A 481 -11.46 1.09 -1.07
CA PRO A 481 -12.59 1.27 -1.96
C PRO A 481 -13.85 1.48 -1.10
N THR A 482 -14.56 2.58 -1.34
CA THR A 482 -15.74 2.97 -0.56
C THR A 482 -16.84 3.50 -1.47
N LEU A 483 -18.09 3.25 -1.08
CA LEU A 483 -19.27 3.88 -1.69
C LEU A 483 -19.59 5.24 -1.07
N ASN A 484 -19.02 5.55 0.10
CA ASN A 484 -19.33 6.75 0.88
C ASN A 484 -18.12 7.69 0.89
N VAL A 485 -18.33 8.99 0.62
CA VAL A 485 -17.35 10.10 0.75
C VAL A 485 -17.95 11.16 1.69
N PRO A 486 -17.21 11.80 2.62
CA PRO A 486 -17.81 12.71 3.59
C PRO A 486 -18.06 14.11 2.97
N ALA A 487 -17.31 14.50 1.93
CA ALA A 487 -17.50 15.75 1.18
C ALA A 487 -17.92 15.55 -0.29
N GLY A 488 -19.20 15.79 -0.56
CA GLY A 488 -19.64 16.61 -1.70
C GLY A 488 -19.54 16.07 -3.14
N GLY A 489 -20.36 15.08 -3.49
CA GLY A 489 -20.71 14.72 -4.88
C GLY A 489 -21.11 13.25 -5.05
N PRO A 490 -21.98 12.86 -6.00
CA PRO A 490 -22.37 11.47 -6.18
C PRO A 490 -21.24 10.65 -6.85
N LEU A 491 -20.53 9.82 -6.07
CA LEU A 491 -19.72 8.71 -6.61
C LEU A 491 -20.61 7.50 -6.88
N LEU A 492 -21.21 7.46 -8.07
CA LEU A 492 -22.23 6.45 -8.44
C LEU A 492 -21.77 4.99 -8.30
N LEU A 493 -20.46 4.74 -8.46
CA LEU A 493 -19.84 3.41 -8.33
C LEU A 493 -18.70 3.38 -7.30
N GLY A 494 -18.63 4.37 -6.40
CA GLY A 494 -17.59 4.43 -5.37
C GLY A 494 -16.16 4.68 -5.90
N THR A 495 -15.17 4.32 -5.09
CA THR A 495 -13.74 4.51 -5.37
C THR A 495 -12.96 3.20 -5.53
N THR A 496 -11.80 3.30 -6.19
CA THR A 496 -10.72 2.30 -6.19
C THR A 496 -9.89 2.38 -4.90
N ASP A 497 -8.97 1.43 -4.71
CA ASP A 497 -7.92 1.41 -3.66
C ASP A 497 -7.00 2.65 -3.65
N HIS A 498 -6.89 3.33 -4.80
CA HIS A 498 -6.14 4.58 -4.93
C HIS A 498 -7.05 5.82 -4.89
N GLY A 499 -8.33 5.69 -4.54
CA GLY A 499 -9.24 6.82 -4.44
C GLY A 499 -9.76 7.39 -5.75
N LYS A 500 -9.52 6.71 -6.87
CA LYS A 500 -10.06 7.13 -8.17
C LYS A 500 -11.55 6.80 -8.25
N ASP A 501 -12.33 7.71 -8.82
CA ASP A 501 -13.76 7.53 -9.06
C ASP A 501 -14.01 6.41 -10.11
N VAL A 502 -14.61 5.31 -9.65
CA VAL A 502 -14.90 4.13 -10.48
C VAL A 502 -15.87 4.47 -11.61
N TRP A 503 -16.83 5.38 -11.39
CA TRP A 503 -17.78 5.78 -12.43
C TRP A 503 -17.09 6.49 -13.59
N SER A 504 -16.26 7.49 -13.28
CA SER A 504 -15.51 8.23 -14.30
C SER A 504 -14.51 7.33 -15.04
N LEU A 505 -13.86 6.39 -14.34
CA LEU A 505 -12.99 5.39 -14.98
C LEU A 505 -13.79 4.47 -15.91
N PHE A 506 -14.93 3.97 -15.45
CA PHE A 506 -15.77 3.04 -16.21
C PHE A 506 -16.29 3.67 -17.51
N ILE A 507 -16.84 4.87 -17.41
CA ILE A 507 -17.38 5.62 -18.55
C ILE A 507 -16.26 6.13 -19.47
N GLY A 508 -15.12 6.55 -18.89
CA GLY A 508 -13.93 6.99 -19.64
C GLY A 508 -13.28 5.86 -20.44
N SER A 509 -13.51 4.60 -20.06
CA SER A 509 -12.94 3.43 -20.75
C SER A 509 -13.63 3.11 -22.09
N PHE A 510 -14.93 3.41 -22.24
CA PHE A 510 -15.69 3.16 -23.48
C PHE A 510 -15.02 3.68 -24.77
N PRO A 511 -14.65 4.98 -24.88
CA PRO A 511 -14.01 5.49 -26.08
C PRO A 511 -12.63 4.89 -26.33
N THR A 512 -11.86 4.64 -25.27
CA THR A 512 -10.50 4.10 -25.36
C THR A 512 -10.51 2.66 -25.86
N ASP A 513 -11.33 1.79 -25.26
CA ASP A 513 -11.43 0.38 -25.65
C ASP A 513 -12.03 0.23 -27.06
N LEU A 514 -13.04 1.04 -27.41
CA LEU A 514 -13.57 1.08 -28.77
C LEU A 514 -12.52 1.53 -29.79
N TYR A 515 -11.73 2.57 -29.46
CA TYR A 515 -10.63 3.06 -30.29
C TYR A 515 -9.58 1.98 -30.52
N ILE A 516 -9.10 1.33 -29.45
CA ILE A 516 -8.11 0.24 -29.52
C ILE A 516 -8.62 -0.86 -30.44
N GLY A 517 -9.84 -1.36 -30.19
CA GLY A 517 -10.42 -2.45 -30.96
C GLY A 517 -10.55 -2.11 -32.44
N VAL A 518 -11.11 -0.94 -32.76
CA VAL A 518 -11.35 -0.51 -34.15
C VAL A 518 -10.04 -0.25 -34.89
N VAL A 519 -9.07 0.44 -34.28
CA VAL A 519 -7.78 0.75 -34.94
C VAL A 519 -6.99 -0.52 -35.21
N VAL A 520 -6.88 -1.42 -34.23
CA VAL A 520 -6.21 -2.71 -34.41
C VAL A 520 -6.93 -3.55 -35.45
N GLY A 521 -8.26 -3.67 -35.36
CA GLY A 521 -9.06 -4.43 -36.31
C GLY A 521 -8.93 -3.94 -37.76
N ILE A 522 -9.00 -2.62 -37.97
CA ILE A 522 -8.83 -2.01 -39.30
C ILE A 522 -7.38 -2.17 -39.79
N GLY A 523 -6.39 -1.98 -38.91
CA GLY A 523 -4.98 -2.19 -39.25
C GLY A 523 -4.73 -3.62 -39.73
N ILE A 524 -5.25 -4.61 -39.01
CA ILE A 524 -5.21 -6.03 -39.38
C ILE A 524 -5.92 -6.25 -40.71
N LEU A 525 -7.11 -5.68 -40.92
CA LEU A 525 -7.83 -5.78 -42.20
C LEU A 525 -6.98 -5.25 -43.35
N LEU A 526 -6.36 -4.08 -43.21
CA LEU A 526 -5.61 -3.44 -44.31
C LEU A 526 -4.40 -4.27 -44.69
N ILE A 527 -3.63 -4.73 -43.72
CA ILE A 527 -2.46 -5.58 -43.95
C ILE A 527 -2.90 -6.90 -44.59
N SER A 528 -3.93 -7.55 -44.03
CA SER A 528 -4.38 -8.85 -44.50
C SER A 528 -5.02 -8.81 -45.88
N MET A 529 -5.74 -7.73 -46.18
CA MET A 529 -6.33 -7.49 -47.49
C MET A 529 -5.25 -7.34 -48.57
N VAL A 530 -4.20 -6.55 -48.29
CA VAL A 530 -3.11 -6.30 -49.24
C VAL A 530 -2.27 -7.56 -49.44
N ILE A 531 -1.76 -8.15 -48.35
CA ILE A 531 -0.89 -9.32 -48.43
C ILE A 531 -1.69 -10.52 -48.95
N GLY A 532 -2.90 -10.76 -48.44
CA GLY A 532 -3.76 -11.86 -48.87
C GLY A 532 -4.08 -11.80 -50.37
N MET A 533 -4.37 -10.61 -50.92
CA MET A 533 -4.57 -10.46 -52.36
C MET A 533 -3.33 -10.72 -53.19
N LEU A 534 -2.19 -10.16 -52.77
CA LEU A 534 -0.95 -10.34 -53.52
C LEU A 534 -0.51 -11.80 -53.51
N ILE A 535 -0.43 -12.40 -52.33
CA ILE A 535 0.06 -13.77 -52.13
C ILE A 535 -0.95 -14.82 -52.59
N GLY A 536 -2.24 -14.58 -52.35
CA GLY A 536 -3.30 -15.47 -52.83
C GLY A 536 -3.45 -15.47 -54.36
N TYR A 537 -3.17 -14.34 -55.01
CA TYR A 537 -3.25 -14.24 -56.47
C TYR A 537 -1.96 -14.67 -57.17
N PHE A 538 -0.80 -14.19 -56.72
CA PHE A 538 0.51 -14.50 -57.30
C PHE A 538 1.14 -15.69 -56.58
N THR A 539 1.19 -16.83 -57.27
CA THR A 539 1.84 -18.05 -56.78
C THR A 539 3.34 -18.01 -57.06
N GLY A 540 4.16 -18.52 -56.16
CA GLY A 540 5.62 -18.58 -56.33
C GLY A 540 6.37 -18.70 -55.01
N ILE A 541 7.70 -18.60 -55.05
CA ILE A 541 8.58 -18.73 -53.87
C ILE A 541 8.26 -17.67 -52.81
N VAL A 542 8.03 -16.41 -53.21
CA VAL A 542 7.65 -15.34 -52.28
C VAL A 542 6.33 -15.65 -51.56
N SER A 543 5.35 -16.22 -52.28
CA SER A 543 4.09 -16.65 -51.67
C SER A 543 4.30 -17.77 -50.66
N SER A 544 5.14 -18.75 -50.98
CA SER A 544 5.51 -19.83 -50.06
C SER A 544 6.22 -19.30 -48.81
N LEU A 545 7.13 -18.33 -48.94
CA LEU A 545 7.84 -17.73 -47.81
C LEU A 545 6.89 -16.95 -46.89
N VAL A 546 6.00 -16.15 -47.45
CA VAL A 546 5.02 -15.39 -46.65
C VAL A 546 4.05 -16.33 -45.93
N GLU A 547 3.55 -17.37 -46.60
CA GLU A 547 2.69 -18.38 -45.97
C GLU A 547 3.40 -19.14 -44.85
N THR A 548 4.66 -19.52 -45.08
CA THR A 548 5.48 -20.20 -44.07
C THR A 548 5.75 -19.30 -42.87
N PHE A 549 6.09 -18.03 -43.11
CA PHE A 549 6.25 -17.04 -42.04
C PHE A 549 4.95 -16.86 -41.25
N SER A 550 3.81 -16.71 -41.95
CA SER A 550 2.53 -16.54 -41.28
C SER A 550 2.15 -17.75 -40.42
N LEU A 551 2.42 -18.97 -40.91
CA LEU A 551 2.24 -20.21 -40.15
C LEU A 551 3.20 -20.28 -38.94
N ALA A 552 4.46 -19.90 -39.11
CA ALA A 552 5.43 -19.90 -38.03
C ALA A 552 5.02 -18.97 -36.88
N VAL A 553 4.55 -17.76 -37.19
CA VAL A 553 4.03 -16.83 -36.17
C VAL A 553 2.78 -17.39 -35.50
N TYR A 554 1.88 -18.03 -36.26
CA TYR A 554 0.65 -18.63 -35.72
C TYR A 554 0.91 -19.82 -34.77
N LEU A 555 2.01 -20.55 -34.97
CA LEU A 555 2.40 -21.67 -34.09
C LEU A 555 2.90 -21.21 -32.72
N ILE A 556 3.30 -19.94 -32.58
CA ILE A 556 3.71 -19.38 -31.30
C ILE A 556 2.46 -19.02 -30.49
N PRO A 557 2.36 -19.43 -29.22
CA PRO A 557 1.27 -18.99 -28.33
C PRO A 557 1.16 -17.47 -28.29
N GLY A 558 0.00 -16.94 -28.69
CA GLY A 558 -0.19 -15.50 -28.90
C GLY A 558 0.03 -14.65 -27.64
N LEU A 559 -0.47 -15.09 -26.48
CA LEU A 559 -0.31 -14.37 -25.21
C LEU A 559 1.17 -14.28 -24.75
N PRO A 560 1.93 -15.40 -24.64
CA PRO A 560 3.36 -15.33 -24.35
C PRO A 560 4.16 -14.43 -25.29
N LEU A 561 3.90 -14.50 -26.60
CA LEU A 561 4.56 -13.64 -27.58
C LEU A 561 4.26 -12.16 -27.31
N LEU A 562 3.00 -11.83 -27.03
CA LEU A 562 2.59 -10.47 -26.72
C LEU A 562 3.22 -9.94 -25.44
N ILE A 563 3.33 -10.76 -24.39
CA ILE A 563 3.99 -10.37 -23.13
C ILE A 563 5.46 -9.99 -23.39
N VAL A 564 6.20 -10.84 -24.12
CA VAL A 564 7.62 -10.61 -24.42
C VAL A 564 7.82 -9.36 -25.28
N VAL A 565 6.99 -9.14 -26.30
CA VAL A 565 7.14 -7.97 -27.16
C VAL A 565 6.69 -6.69 -26.45
N ALA A 566 5.60 -6.74 -25.69
CA ALA A 566 5.09 -5.59 -24.94
C ALA A 566 6.09 -5.12 -23.86
N SER A 567 6.78 -6.05 -23.18
CA SER A 567 7.79 -5.69 -22.18
C SER A 567 9.00 -4.96 -22.79
N ILE A 568 9.36 -5.28 -24.04
CA ILE A 568 10.44 -4.59 -24.78
C ILE A 568 9.99 -3.19 -25.23
N VAL A 569 8.73 -3.04 -25.68
CA VAL A 569 8.19 -1.75 -26.14
C VAL A 569 8.03 -0.75 -25.00
N GLY A 570 7.83 -1.23 -23.77
CA GLY A 570 7.59 -0.38 -22.61
C GLY A 570 6.18 0.23 -22.58
N PRO A 571 5.92 1.19 -21.68
CA PRO A 571 4.57 1.69 -21.39
C PRO A 571 4.06 2.66 -22.47
N SER A 572 3.69 2.15 -23.65
CA SER A 572 3.16 2.95 -24.77
C SER A 572 1.92 2.31 -25.38
N LEU A 573 0.76 2.99 -25.27
CA LEU A 573 -0.50 2.51 -25.85
C LEU A 573 -0.40 2.39 -27.38
N ILE A 574 0.20 3.40 -28.02
CA ILE A 574 0.40 3.42 -29.48
C ILE A 574 1.36 2.29 -29.88
N GLY A 575 2.41 2.08 -29.09
CA GLY A 575 3.33 0.95 -29.28
C GLY A 575 2.59 -0.39 -29.20
N LEU A 576 1.72 -0.56 -28.21
CA LEU A 576 0.93 -1.77 -28.04
C LEU A 576 -0.05 -2.00 -29.19
N ILE A 577 -0.74 -0.96 -29.67
CA ILE A 577 -1.62 -1.02 -30.86
C ILE A 577 -0.82 -1.45 -32.10
N ALA A 578 0.38 -0.91 -32.29
CA ALA A 578 1.25 -1.27 -33.41
C ALA A 578 1.70 -2.74 -33.33
N VAL A 579 2.10 -3.20 -32.14
CA VAL A 579 2.50 -4.59 -31.88
C VAL A 579 1.34 -5.54 -32.15
N LEU A 580 0.15 -5.28 -31.62
CA LEU A 580 -1.03 -6.11 -31.84
C LEU A 580 -1.37 -6.18 -33.33
N THR A 581 -1.37 -5.03 -34.02
CA THR A 581 -1.62 -4.98 -35.45
C THR A 581 -0.60 -5.80 -36.26
N PHE A 582 0.69 -5.69 -35.91
CA PHE A 582 1.79 -6.36 -36.60
C PHE A 582 1.91 -7.86 -36.28
N LEU A 583 1.50 -8.30 -35.11
CA LEU A 583 1.58 -9.71 -34.73
C LEU A 583 0.31 -10.49 -35.10
N SER A 584 -0.84 -9.82 -35.21
CA SER A 584 -2.13 -10.50 -35.46
C SER A 584 -2.54 -10.57 -36.93
N TRP A 585 -1.91 -9.83 -37.87
CA TRP A 585 -2.23 -9.93 -39.31
C TRP A 585 -2.01 -11.30 -39.97
N PRO A 586 -1.07 -12.17 -39.54
CA PRO A 586 -0.81 -13.44 -40.22
C PRO A 586 -2.01 -14.38 -40.31
N PHE A 587 -2.78 -14.51 -39.23
CA PHE A 587 -3.93 -15.42 -39.14
C PHE A 587 -5.06 -15.10 -40.15
N PRO A 588 -5.61 -13.87 -40.19
CA PRO A 588 -6.60 -13.50 -41.20
C PRO A 588 -6.02 -13.54 -42.62
N THR A 589 -4.73 -13.25 -42.80
CA THR A 589 -4.07 -13.34 -44.11
C THR A 589 -4.03 -14.77 -44.65
N PHE A 590 -3.65 -15.74 -43.82
CA PHE A 590 -3.63 -17.15 -44.19
C PHE A 590 -5.01 -17.63 -44.66
N THR A 591 -6.06 -17.23 -43.94
CA THR A 591 -7.45 -17.54 -44.31
C THR A 591 -7.83 -16.92 -45.66
N LEU A 592 -7.48 -15.65 -45.88
CA LEU A 592 -7.77 -14.95 -47.13
C LEU A 592 -7.04 -15.55 -48.34
N ILE A 593 -5.80 -16.01 -48.18
CA ILE A 593 -5.03 -16.64 -49.24
C ILE A 593 -5.77 -17.86 -49.81
N GLY A 594 -6.30 -18.73 -48.94
CA GLY A 594 -7.07 -19.90 -49.37
C GLY A 594 -8.33 -19.52 -50.17
N ILE A 595 -9.06 -18.51 -49.69
CA ILE A 595 -10.28 -18.00 -50.35
C ILE A 595 -9.95 -17.37 -51.70
N ILE A 596 -8.88 -16.57 -51.78
CA ILE A 596 -8.49 -15.86 -53.00
C ILE A 596 -7.99 -16.86 -54.05
N ARG A 597 -7.25 -17.90 -53.66
CA ARG A 597 -6.87 -19.01 -54.55
C ARG A 597 -8.10 -19.73 -55.11
N SER A 598 -9.09 -20.01 -54.26
CA SER A 598 -10.37 -20.61 -54.69
C SER A 598 -11.16 -19.71 -55.65
N LEU A 599 -11.16 -18.40 -55.43
CA LEU A 599 -11.81 -17.45 -56.33
C LEU A 599 -11.06 -17.29 -57.66
N LYS A 600 -9.72 -17.38 -57.63
CA LYS A 600 -8.85 -17.24 -58.81
C LYS A 600 -9.14 -18.33 -59.85
N SER A 601 -9.53 -19.53 -59.43
CA SER A 601 -9.87 -20.66 -60.29
C SER A 601 -11.32 -20.66 -60.81
N ARG A 602 -12.09 -19.57 -60.60
CA ARG A 602 -13.47 -19.48 -61.08
C ARG A 602 -13.55 -18.90 -62.50
N ALA A 603 -14.51 -19.39 -63.28
CA ALA A 603 -14.69 -19.04 -64.70
C ALA A 603 -14.80 -17.53 -65.00
N PHE A 604 -15.35 -16.72 -64.07
CA PHE A 604 -15.44 -15.27 -64.29
C PHE A 604 -14.07 -14.58 -64.27
N VAL A 605 -13.10 -15.12 -63.53
CA VAL A 605 -11.72 -14.60 -63.51
C VAL A 605 -11.01 -14.96 -64.81
N GLU A 606 -11.19 -16.18 -65.30
CA GLU A 606 -10.66 -16.61 -66.60
C GLU A 606 -11.25 -15.81 -67.75
N ALA A 607 -12.57 -15.61 -67.77
CA ALA A 607 -13.25 -14.78 -68.76
C ALA A 607 -12.72 -13.33 -68.75
N ALA A 608 -12.48 -12.75 -67.57
CA ALA A 608 -11.91 -11.41 -67.45
C ALA A 608 -10.48 -11.34 -68.02
N LYS A 609 -9.65 -12.38 -67.79
CA LYS A 609 -8.30 -12.49 -68.37
C LYS A 609 -8.34 -12.60 -69.91
N ILE A 610 -9.21 -13.46 -70.45
CA ILE A 610 -9.39 -13.63 -71.91
C ILE A 610 -9.85 -12.32 -72.55
N SER A 611 -10.65 -11.53 -71.83
CA SER A 611 -11.10 -10.20 -72.26
C SER A 611 -10.03 -9.10 -72.16
N GLY A 612 -8.77 -9.45 -71.81
CA GLY A 612 -7.66 -8.50 -71.75
C GLY A 612 -7.63 -7.62 -70.49
N ALA A 613 -8.37 -7.98 -69.43
CA ALA A 613 -8.36 -7.20 -68.20
C ALA A 613 -7.01 -7.28 -67.47
N SER A 614 -6.47 -6.13 -67.04
CA SER A 614 -5.23 -6.10 -66.25
C SER A 614 -5.39 -6.76 -64.88
N THR A 615 -4.32 -7.29 -64.32
CA THR A 615 -4.35 -7.93 -62.98
C THR A 615 -4.91 -7.01 -61.91
N MET A 616 -4.55 -5.73 -61.91
CA MET A 616 -5.07 -4.76 -60.93
C MET A 616 -6.57 -4.51 -61.11
N TYR A 617 -7.06 -4.55 -62.36
CA TYR A 617 -8.50 -4.50 -62.63
C TYR A 617 -9.21 -5.74 -62.06
N ILE A 618 -8.65 -6.94 -62.28
CA ILE A 618 -9.19 -8.19 -61.73
C ILE A 618 -9.23 -8.14 -60.20
N LEU A 619 -8.13 -7.76 -59.54
CA LEU A 619 -8.05 -7.67 -58.08
C LEU A 619 -9.09 -6.70 -57.51
N ARG A 620 -9.15 -5.46 -58.03
CA ARG A 620 -10.05 -4.43 -57.47
C ARG A 620 -11.51 -4.59 -57.85
N LYS A 621 -11.81 -5.09 -59.06
CA LYS A 621 -13.20 -5.16 -59.57
C LYS A 621 -13.83 -6.53 -59.52
N HIS A 622 -13.04 -7.59 -59.48
CA HIS A 622 -13.58 -8.94 -59.42
C HIS A 622 -13.24 -9.62 -58.08
N MET A 623 -12.03 -9.50 -57.55
CA MET A 623 -11.65 -10.24 -56.34
C MET A 623 -12.11 -9.54 -55.05
N LEU A 624 -11.74 -8.27 -54.86
CA LEU A 624 -12.03 -7.50 -53.65
C LEU A 624 -13.52 -7.50 -53.30
N PRO A 625 -14.48 -7.18 -54.20
CA PRO A 625 -15.90 -7.20 -53.86
C PRO A 625 -16.42 -8.58 -53.42
N ASN A 626 -15.82 -9.67 -53.92
CA ASN A 626 -16.22 -11.03 -53.55
C ASN A 626 -15.67 -11.45 -52.17
N ILE A 627 -14.56 -10.87 -51.72
CA ILE A 627 -13.99 -11.14 -50.39
C ILE A 627 -14.39 -10.09 -49.34
N THR A 628 -15.05 -8.99 -49.71
CA THR A 628 -15.52 -7.98 -48.75
C THR A 628 -16.34 -8.60 -47.60
N PRO A 629 -17.29 -9.53 -47.83
CA PRO A 629 -18.04 -10.12 -46.72
C PRO A 629 -17.16 -10.85 -45.70
N ILE A 630 -16.18 -11.64 -46.15
CA ILE A 630 -15.25 -12.33 -45.25
C ILE A 630 -14.27 -11.35 -44.57
N LEU A 631 -13.86 -10.27 -45.24
CA LEU A 631 -13.02 -9.23 -44.64
C LEU A 631 -13.74 -8.57 -43.46
N VAL A 632 -15.01 -8.20 -43.62
CA VAL A 632 -15.80 -7.59 -42.53
C VAL A 632 -16.00 -8.59 -41.38
N TYR A 633 -16.27 -9.86 -41.70
CA TYR A 633 -16.34 -10.95 -40.72
C TYR A 633 -15.06 -11.08 -39.88
N LEU A 634 -13.89 -11.18 -40.53
CA LEU A 634 -12.60 -11.31 -39.85
C LEU A 634 -12.27 -10.05 -39.03
N THR A 635 -12.64 -8.88 -39.53
CA THR A 635 -12.42 -7.62 -38.81
C THR A 635 -13.20 -7.58 -37.50
N ALA A 636 -14.48 -7.99 -37.52
CA ALA A 636 -15.28 -8.05 -36.30
C ALA A 636 -14.64 -8.94 -35.22
N ILE A 637 -14.13 -10.11 -35.60
CA ILE A 637 -13.42 -11.01 -34.67
C ILE A 637 -12.18 -10.35 -34.09
N ASN A 638 -11.38 -9.69 -34.93
CA ASN A 638 -10.13 -9.07 -34.50
C ASN A 638 -10.35 -7.83 -33.61
N ILE A 639 -11.46 -7.09 -33.79
CA ILE A 639 -11.81 -5.98 -32.89
C ILE A 639 -12.01 -6.49 -31.45
N GLY A 640 -12.83 -7.53 -31.28
CA GLY A 640 -13.06 -8.14 -29.97
C GLY A 640 -11.80 -8.77 -29.37
N GLY A 641 -11.01 -9.47 -30.20
CA GLY A 641 -9.74 -10.08 -29.79
C GLY A 641 -8.68 -9.07 -29.36
N ALA A 642 -8.61 -7.90 -30.01
CA ALA A 642 -7.67 -6.85 -29.67
C ALA A 642 -7.92 -6.26 -28.28
N VAL A 643 -9.18 -5.93 -27.96
CA VAL A 643 -9.56 -5.40 -26.63
C VAL A 643 -9.33 -6.44 -25.54
N ALA A 644 -9.65 -7.72 -25.82
CA ALA A 644 -9.35 -8.82 -24.91
C ALA A 644 -7.84 -8.94 -24.63
N ALA A 645 -7.01 -8.88 -25.68
CA ALA A 645 -5.55 -8.97 -25.55
C ALA A 645 -4.96 -7.79 -24.76
N VAL A 646 -5.36 -6.55 -25.06
CA VAL A 646 -4.92 -5.37 -24.28
C VAL A 646 -5.34 -5.52 -22.83
N SER A 647 -6.59 -5.92 -22.58
CA SER A 647 -7.10 -6.07 -21.21
C SER A 647 -6.34 -7.13 -20.44
N THR A 648 -6.03 -8.28 -21.06
CA THR A 648 -5.19 -9.32 -20.43
C THR A 648 -3.81 -8.79 -20.08
N LEU A 649 -3.17 -8.03 -20.97
CA LEU A 649 -1.83 -7.48 -20.70
C LEU A 649 -1.85 -6.40 -19.61
N GLN A 650 -2.94 -5.62 -19.50
CA GLN A 650 -3.10 -4.62 -18.44
C GLN A 650 -3.35 -5.27 -17.08
N ILE A 651 -4.18 -6.33 -17.05
CA ILE A 651 -4.41 -7.15 -15.86
C ILE A 651 -3.11 -7.80 -15.37
N LEU A 652 -2.25 -8.24 -16.30
CA LEU A 652 -0.92 -8.79 -15.99
C LEU A 652 0.13 -7.73 -15.64
N GLY A 653 -0.20 -6.43 -15.65
CA GLY A 653 0.74 -5.35 -15.34
C GLY A 653 1.81 -5.09 -16.40
N VAL A 654 1.66 -5.62 -17.62
CA VAL A 654 2.65 -5.49 -18.71
C VAL A 654 2.31 -4.32 -19.64
N ALA A 655 1.02 -3.97 -19.76
CA ALA A 655 0.54 -2.88 -20.60
C ALA A 655 0.34 -1.57 -19.82
N PRO A 656 0.41 -0.41 -20.49
CA PRO A 656 0.28 0.88 -19.82
C PRO A 656 -1.12 1.11 -19.24
N LEU A 657 -1.14 1.78 -18.08
CA LEU A 657 -2.34 2.15 -17.31
C LEU A 657 -2.59 3.68 -17.31
N ASN A 658 -1.91 4.41 -18.19
CA ASN A 658 -1.95 5.88 -18.26
C ASN A 658 -3.24 6.43 -18.89
N VAL A 659 -4.05 5.57 -19.53
CA VAL A 659 -5.38 5.90 -20.07
C VAL A 659 -6.46 5.02 -19.44
N PRO A 660 -7.69 5.52 -19.25
CA PRO A 660 -8.78 4.72 -18.73
C PRO A 660 -9.17 3.63 -19.74
N THR A 661 -9.16 2.38 -19.28
CA THR A 661 -9.54 1.16 -20.02
C THR A 661 -10.15 0.17 -19.04
N TRP A 662 -11.09 -0.68 -19.48
CA TRP A 662 -11.68 -1.67 -18.57
C TRP A 662 -10.67 -2.70 -18.09
N GLY A 663 -9.70 -3.07 -18.93
CA GLY A 663 -8.58 -3.92 -18.53
C GLY A 663 -7.68 -3.27 -17.47
N GLY A 664 -7.41 -1.97 -17.62
CA GLY A 664 -6.68 -1.20 -16.62
C GLY A 664 -7.44 -1.03 -15.31
N MET A 665 -8.77 -0.95 -15.33
CA MET A 665 -9.56 -0.97 -14.09
C MET A 665 -9.44 -2.29 -13.32
N LEU A 666 -9.04 -3.37 -14.00
CA LEU A 666 -8.84 -4.70 -13.42
C LEU A 666 -7.36 -4.96 -13.08
N SER A 667 -6.45 -4.02 -13.36
CA SER A 667 -5.06 -4.11 -12.89
C SER A 667 -5.04 -3.98 -11.36
N GLY A 668 -4.40 -4.91 -10.66
CA GLY A 668 -4.44 -5.01 -9.19
C GLY A 668 -5.26 -6.20 -8.65
N PHE A 669 -6.02 -6.89 -9.52
CA PHE A 669 -6.76 -8.11 -9.15
C PHE A 669 -5.88 -9.21 -8.51
N TYR A 670 -4.58 -9.25 -8.84
CA TYR A 670 -3.65 -10.27 -8.33
C TYR A 670 -2.99 -9.92 -7.00
N SER A 671 -2.91 -8.64 -6.61
CA SER A 671 -2.15 -8.23 -5.43
C SER A 671 -2.92 -8.44 -4.12
N ASP A 672 -4.25 -8.32 -4.12
CA ASP A 672 -5.08 -8.55 -2.93
C ASP A 672 -6.47 -9.09 -3.36
N TYR A 673 -6.60 -10.42 -3.51
CA TYR A 673 -7.89 -11.08 -3.84
C TYR A 673 -9.04 -10.68 -2.88
N PHE A 674 -8.69 -10.25 -1.67
CA PHE A 674 -9.63 -9.77 -0.67
C PHE A 674 -10.45 -8.56 -1.17
N ASP A 675 -9.88 -7.70 -2.01
CA ASP A 675 -10.54 -6.50 -2.56
C ASP A 675 -11.77 -6.80 -3.40
N LEU A 676 -11.82 -7.98 -4.04
CA LEU A 676 -13.00 -8.43 -4.80
C LEU A 676 -14.21 -8.66 -3.89
N ILE A 677 -13.96 -9.15 -2.68
CA ILE A 677 -15.00 -9.49 -1.69
C ILE A 677 -15.51 -8.21 -1.03
N ILE A 678 -14.60 -7.28 -0.69
CA ILE A 678 -14.96 -6.05 0.00
C ILE A 678 -15.44 -4.94 -0.93
N ALA A 679 -15.03 -4.93 -2.21
CA ALA A 679 -15.35 -3.88 -3.19
C ALA A 679 -15.85 -4.38 -4.56
N PRO A 680 -16.94 -5.16 -4.60
CA PRO A 680 -17.48 -5.71 -5.84
C PRO A 680 -17.92 -4.63 -6.86
N TRP A 681 -18.29 -3.42 -6.40
CA TRP A 681 -18.69 -2.30 -7.27
C TRP A 681 -17.57 -1.82 -8.20
N TRP A 682 -16.30 -2.04 -7.83
CA TRP A 682 -15.15 -1.66 -8.65
C TRP A 682 -14.93 -2.67 -9.79
N PHE A 683 -14.97 -3.97 -9.48
CA PHE A 683 -14.60 -5.02 -10.43
C PHE A 683 -15.76 -5.48 -11.33
N ILE A 684 -16.99 -5.53 -10.83
CA ILE A 684 -18.14 -6.05 -11.60
C ILE A 684 -18.41 -5.22 -12.87
N PRO A 685 -18.47 -3.87 -12.85
CA PRO A 685 -18.75 -3.09 -14.04
C PRO A 685 -17.78 -3.33 -15.21
N PRO A 686 -16.44 -3.22 -15.06
CA PRO A 686 -15.52 -3.47 -16.16
C PRO A 686 -15.56 -4.92 -16.66
N ILE A 687 -15.76 -5.93 -15.78
CA ILE A 687 -15.92 -7.34 -16.20
C ILE A 687 -17.14 -7.52 -17.12
N VAL A 688 -18.28 -6.94 -16.71
CA VAL A 688 -19.52 -7.01 -17.49
C VAL A 688 -19.37 -6.29 -18.82
N ALA A 689 -18.77 -5.09 -18.83
CA ALA A 689 -18.54 -4.34 -20.05
C ALA A 689 -17.61 -5.06 -21.03
N LEU A 690 -16.48 -5.61 -20.56
CA LEU A 690 -15.56 -6.39 -21.40
C LEU A 690 -16.26 -7.62 -22.00
N THR A 691 -17.02 -8.35 -21.19
CA THR A 691 -17.74 -9.55 -21.63
C THR A 691 -18.77 -9.19 -22.70
N LEU A 692 -19.58 -8.16 -22.47
CA LEU A 692 -20.58 -7.69 -23.43
C LEU A 692 -19.95 -7.13 -24.70
N PHE A 693 -18.82 -6.44 -24.60
CA PHE A 693 -18.09 -5.91 -25.76
C PHE A 693 -17.58 -7.04 -26.65
N ILE A 694 -16.90 -8.03 -26.05
CA ILE A 694 -16.39 -9.20 -26.78
C ILE A 694 -17.55 -9.98 -27.41
N PHE A 695 -18.64 -10.21 -26.67
CA PHE A 695 -19.84 -10.87 -27.19
C PHE A 695 -20.52 -10.10 -28.31
N ALA A 696 -20.55 -8.76 -28.25
CA ALA A 696 -21.10 -7.93 -29.31
C ALA A 696 -20.42 -8.23 -30.65
N PHE A 697 -19.08 -8.23 -30.67
CA PHE A 697 -18.30 -8.50 -31.87
C PHE A 697 -18.32 -9.98 -32.30
N ILE A 698 -18.38 -10.92 -31.34
CA ILE A 698 -18.61 -12.33 -31.65
C ILE A 698 -19.97 -12.51 -32.33
N PHE A 699 -21.04 -11.92 -31.83
CA PHE A 699 -22.37 -12.03 -32.43
C PHE A 699 -22.46 -11.34 -33.79
N VAL A 700 -21.81 -10.18 -33.97
CA VAL A 700 -21.66 -9.55 -35.29
C VAL A 700 -20.93 -10.50 -36.25
N SER A 701 -19.83 -11.12 -35.83
CA SER A 701 -19.11 -12.09 -36.67
C SER A 701 -19.99 -13.29 -37.03
N ARG A 702 -20.76 -13.85 -36.09
CA ARG A 702 -21.67 -14.97 -36.37
C ARG A 702 -22.79 -14.58 -37.34
N GLY A 703 -23.36 -13.38 -37.21
CA GLY A 703 -24.33 -12.85 -38.16
C GLY A 703 -23.73 -12.65 -39.55
N LEU A 704 -22.47 -12.21 -39.64
CA LEU A 704 -21.75 -12.05 -40.91
C LEU A 704 -21.37 -13.39 -41.54
N ASP A 705 -21.08 -14.41 -40.74
CA ASP A 705 -20.80 -15.77 -41.23
C ASP A 705 -22.01 -16.35 -41.99
N GLU A 706 -23.25 -16.08 -41.54
CA GLU A 706 -24.46 -16.46 -42.28
C GLU A 706 -24.57 -15.75 -43.65
N VAL A 707 -24.04 -14.52 -43.77
CA VAL A 707 -23.97 -13.79 -45.06
C VAL A 707 -22.92 -14.41 -45.97
N VAL A 708 -21.75 -14.76 -45.42
CA VAL A 708 -20.65 -15.39 -46.16
C VAL A 708 -21.05 -16.81 -46.62
N ASN A 709 -21.75 -17.55 -45.77
CA ASN A 709 -22.11 -18.95 -45.94
C ASN A 709 -23.65 -19.15 -45.93
N PRO A 710 -24.37 -18.83 -47.02
CA PRO A 710 -25.85 -18.86 -47.07
C PRO A 710 -26.46 -20.27 -46.91
N ARG A 711 -25.66 -21.34 -46.93
CA ARG A 711 -26.14 -22.70 -46.59
C ARG A 711 -26.48 -22.85 -45.11
N LEU A 712 -25.90 -22.01 -44.24
CA LEU A 712 -26.17 -22.01 -42.80
C LEU A 712 -27.55 -21.43 -42.49
N SER A 713 -28.04 -20.47 -43.28
CA SER A 713 -29.36 -19.86 -43.09
C SER A 713 -30.52 -20.73 -43.59
N GLN A 714 -30.27 -21.71 -44.47
CA GLN A 714 -31.30 -22.61 -45.03
C GLN A 714 -31.63 -23.83 -44.15
N ARG A 715 -30.86 -24.07 -43.09
CA ARG A 715 -31.06 -25.20 -42.15
C ARG A 715 -31.92 -24.83 -40.93
N ARG A 716 -32.34 -23.56 -40.82
CA ARG A 716 -33.34 -23.05 -39.88
C ARG A 716 -34.61 -22.77 -40.65
#